data_AF-A0A1Y2B9A7-F1
#
_entry.id   AF-A0A1Y2B9A7-F1
#
_cell.length_a   1.000
_cell.length_b   1.000
_cell.length_c   1.000
_cell.angle_alpha   90.00
_cell.angle_beta   90.00
_cell.angle_gamma   90.00
#
_symmetry.space_group_name_H-M   'P 1'
#
loop_
_entity.id
_entity.type
_entity.pdbx_description
1 polymer ?
#
loop_
_entity_poly.entity_id
_entity_poly.type
_entity_poly.pdbx_seq_one_letter_code
_entity_poly.pdbx_strand_id
1 'polypeptide(L)'
;MKLITRIIALLLLLSLYLFVTSFFQYTREHGSLVPSPHQSPSFPFASKHFGSEILYPINRTSGFSLEELLDLCHDGESLTITRNWAIRGSEEALADNYLASCFPLEASVNQAGRSMGHCSDFVQYIYHANARLTLEFKDKAVFETKAKVCPRSTYLHGEFVQRYLFEPKLKLRNYWLPNVEQIDWGMLPLYETASRVLCKTKITCVASQAYLRDKKILSTQTKFMSHSSPDARKQGVELLGEKKASSLMQDSKRFDRFYHAYGKSGRKNTDDLLHCWYGHPKWPKLTVVGHHPPWEFVRKHYRGMKHLPKNIEILSSVSIQKLRELQLSHGVHLCPSQQEGYGHYINEARALGALVMTTDYPPMNEFVEDGISGILMNHEPPYPESHQGLQQYFVSPVRVATDSICAAVEKVLKMSLDERRQMGIRAREAYERDTNEMITNLTELESEANAFLHATLQATMAALRTLATNQRNSSGSPSLRTPKVDLVVSPKGEYDIVLDAKTVGICCRVEPKDQTLRLIEITSFALPLSFKGQEIGSAPTLRAILKRFGPTYPGHICPNSGDFVLGYPGIAFVFKVPEGSSADLLLATPSEKSPVATRIYLFNPAASLTSVSIEAIKSAAPVELNTRTWIHAVPGRGLTFPSSSTSIPFNSPAQDVLMILGQPSDIFYKTLDTATNAESGDREYPVWNYFQLGLDVVMDVTGSMVERFVLHCNTPTHYSFGRYVKARFRMLLSHDGDRGHLIDASSSYNTVQKLLGPTQNHMVYNKAMGSSPFGGSEFFAYEGLIFEVVEGNQVASVVMFRV
;
A
#
# COMPACT_ATOMS: atom_id res chain seq x y z
N MET A 1 3.00 20.00 18.29
CA MET A 1 2.62 18.87 17.40
C MET A 1 3.04 19.09 15.94
N LYS A 2 2.45 19.99 15.13
CA LYS A 2 2.80 20.11 13.68
C LYS A 2 4.28 20.45 13.36
N LEU A 3 4.99 21.18 14.22
CA LEU A 3 6.44 21.44 14.08
C LEU A 3 7.29 20.20 14.39
N ILE A 4 6.89 19.45 15.42
CA ILE A 4 7.46 18.14 15.78
C ILE A 4 7.21 17.13 14.67
N THR A 5 6.02 17.12 14.03
CA THR A 5 5.72 16.29 12.87
C THR A 5 6.60 16.63 11.66
N ARG A 6 6.95 17.90 11.44
CA ARG A 6 7.86 18.34 10.37
C ARG A 6 9.32 17.96 10.64
N ILE A 7 9.74 17.95 11.89
CA ILE A 7 11.10 17.56 12.29
C ILE A 7 11.24 16.04 12.34
N ILE A 8 10.21 15.32 12.78
CA ILE A 8 10.10 13.86 12.64
C ILE A 8 10.10 13.48 11.16
N ALA A 9 9.41 14.22 10.30
CA ALA A 9 9.48 14.01 8.85
C ALA A 9 10.89 14.27 8.29
N LEU A 10 11.63 15.25 8.83
CA LEU A 10 13.02 15.52 8.44
C LEU A 10 13.98 14.41 8.90
N LEU A 11 13.75 13.84 10.10
CA LEU A 11 14.50 12.71 10.65
C LEU A 11 14.16 11.40 9.91
N LEU A 12 12.90 11.20 9.53
CA LEU A 12 12.45 10.12 8.65
C LEU A 12 13.01 10.28 7.23
N LEU A 13 13.19 11.51 6.75
CA LEU A 13 13.88 11.79 5.48
C LEU A 13 15.39 11.52 5.58
N LEU A 14 16.01 11.68 6.75
CA LEU A 14 17.40 11.31 6.99
C LEU A 14 17.58 9.78 7.03
N SER A 15 16.65 9.04 7.65
CA SER A 15 16.66 7.57 7.63
C SER A 15 16.31 7.01 6.25
N LEU A 16 15.37 7.64 5.53
CA LEU A 16 15.04 7.29 4.15
C LEU A 16 16.20 7.63 3.20
N TYR A 17 16.95 8.70 3.45
CA TYR A 17 18.15 9.04 2.69
C TYR A 17 19.25 7.98 2.86
N LEU A 18 19.52 7.53 4.10
CA LEU A 18 20.45 6.42 4.37
C LEU A 18 19.99 5.13 3.67
N PHE A 19 18.69 4.82 3.72
CA PHE A 19 18.09 3.67 3.04
C PHE A 19 18.23 3.75 1.51
N VAL A 20 17.93 4.91 0.91
CA VAL A 20 18.00 5.14 -0.55
C VAL A 20 19.45 5.12 -1.05
N THR A 21 20.42 5.64 -0.29
CA THR A 21 21.84 5.57 -0.68
C THR A 21 22.37 4.14 -0.65
N SER A 22 21.93 3.31 0.30
CA SER A 22 22.28 1.88 0.34
C SER A 22 21.54 1.06 -0.72
N PHE A 23 20.27 1.39 -1.00
CA PHE A 23 19.46 0.72 -2.02
C PHE A 23 19.97 0.97 -3.44
N PHE A 24 20.35 2.22 -3.78
CA PHE A 24 20.91 2.53 -5.11
C PHE A 24 22.30 1.94 -5.35
N GLN A 25 23.07 1.70 -4.30
CA GLN A 25 24.37 1.03 -4.40
C GLN A 25 24.19 -0.48 -4.60
N TYR A 26 23.16 -1.09 -3.98
CA TYR A 26 22.79 -2.50 -4.13
C TYR A 26 22.15 -2.83 -5.49
N THR A 27 21.22 -2.01 -5.99
CA THR A 27 20.57 -2.23 -7.31
C THR A 27 21.51 -2.04 -8.49
N ARG A 28 22.70 -1.45 -8.28
CA ARG A 28 23.72 -1.30 -9.32
C ARG A 28 24.57 -2.56 -9.52
N GLU A 29 24.55 -3.50 -8.57
CA GLU A 29 25.46 -4.66 -8.57
C GLU A 29 24.76 -5.99 -8.90
N HIS A 30 23.44 -6.14 -8.73
CA HIS A 30 22.77 -7.42 -8.99
C HIS A 30 21.43 -7.28 -9.74
N GLY A 31 21.42 -7.83 -10.97
CA GLY A 31 20.26 -7.88 -11.87
C GLY A 31 19.24 -8.96 -11.51
N SER A 32 18.00 -8.72 -11.96
CA SER A 32 16.79 -9.52 -11.73
C SER A 32 16.86 -10.97 -12.22
N LEU A 33 16.42 -11.93 -11.39
CA LEU A 33 15.97 -13.25 -11.84
C LEU A 33 14.79 -13.75 -10.97
N VAL A 34 13.74 -14.24 -11.64
CA VAL A 34 12.48 -14.79 -11.11
C VAL A 34 12.51 -16.32 -11.27
N PRO A 35 11.97 -17.11 -10.30
CA PRO A 35 11.43 -18.43 -10.66
C PRO A 35 10.04 -18.78 -10.04
N SER A 36 9.47 -19.83 -10.65
CA SER A 36 8.08 -20.35 -10.69
C SER A 36 7.61 -21.19 -9.47
N PRO A 37 6.28 -21.35 -9.22
CA PRO A 37 5.72 -22.11 -8.09
C PRO A 37 5.20 -23.52 -8.43
N HIS A 38 5.14 -24.40 -7.43
CA HIS A 38 4.39 -25.68 -7.45
C HIS A 38 3.36 -25.74 -6.28
N GLN A 39 2.08 -25.87 -6.65
CA GLN A 39 0.90 -26.61 -6.09
C GLN A 39 0.92 -27.09 -4.60
N SER A 40 -0.12 -27.03 -3.75
CA SER A 40 -1.60 -26.88 -3.86
C SER A 40 -2.25 -26.73 -2.43
N PRO A 41 -3.59 -26.74 -2.23
CA PRO A 41 -4.41 -25.62 -1.75
C PRO A 41 -4.83 -25.66 -0.26
N SER A 42 -4.90 -24.50 0.41
CA SER A 42 -5.78 -24.31 1.58
C SER A 42 -6.04 -22.82 1.86
N PHE A 43 -7.26 -22.54 2.35
CA PHE A 43 -7.89 -21.24 2.60
C PHE A 43 -7.01 -20.16 3.30
N PRO A 44 -7.32 -18.85 3.12
CA PRO A 44 -6.60 -17.75 3.77
C PRO A 44 -6.59 -17.88 5.30
N PHE A 45 -5.45 -17.56 5.90
CA PHE A 45 -5.21 -17.73 7.34
C PHE A 45 -5.80 -16.57 8.15
N ALA A 46 -6.37 -16.89 9.30
CA ALA A 46 -7.11 -15.98 10.18
C ALA A 46 -6.40 -15.79 11.53
N SER A 47 -6.21 -14.55 11.99
CA SER A 47 -5.80 -14.27 13.38
C SER A 47 -6.78 -13.31 14.07
N LYS A 48 -7.25 -13.65 15.28
CA LYS A 48 -8.19 -12.82 16.05
C LYS A 48 -7.45 -11.79 16.92
N HIS A 49 -7.76 -10.51 16.75
CA HIS A 49 -7.32 -9.39 17.58
C HIS A 49 -8.48 -8.42 17.83
N PHE A 50 -8.78 -8.12 19.11
CA PHE A 50 -9.76 -7.08 19.51
C PHE A 50 -11.13 -7.18 18.82
N GLY A 51 -11.68 -8.40 18.66
CA GLY A 51 -12.98 -8.61 18.01
C GLY A 51 -12.97 -8.51 16.47
N SER A 52 -11.78 -8.36 15.86
CA SER A 52 -11.54 -8.40 14.43
C SER A 52 -10.57 -9.53 14.05
N GLU A 53 -10.71 -10.09 12.86
CA GLU A 53 -9.91 -11.17 12.29
C GLU A 53 -9.10 -10.62 11.11
N ILE A 54 -7.77 -10.68 11.19
CA ILE A 54 -6.90 -10.26 10.08
C ILE A 54 -6.65 -11.46 9.18
N LEU A 55 -6.86 -11.26 7.88
CA LEU A 55 -6.65 -12.22 6.81
C LEU A 55 -5.40 -11.84 6.01
N TYR A 56 -4.59 -12.84 5.68
CA TYR A 56 -3.36 -12.70 4.90
C TYR A 56 -3.41 -13.54 3.62
N PRO A 57 -2.66 -13.17 2.58
CA PRO A 57 -2.58 -13.94 1.33
C PRO A 57 -2.04 -15.35 1.57
N ILE A 58 -2.50 -16.29 0.74
CA ILE A 58 -2.07 -17.69 0.74
C ILE A 58 -0.56 -17.76 0.47
N ASN A 59 -0.06 -16.98 -0.50
CA ASN A 59 1.37 -16.86 -0.78
C ASN A 59 1.98 -15.68 0.01
N ARG A 60 2.55 -15.96 1.19
CA ARG A 60 2.94 -14.94 2.20
C ARG A 60 4.10 -14.02 1.80
N THR A 61 4.72 -14.22 0.63
CA THR A 61 5.80 -13.37 0.09
C THR A 61 5.30 -12.32 -0.92
N SER A 62 4.07 -12.48 -1.43
CA SER A 62 3.43 -11.57 -2.39
C SER A 62 2.02 -11.24 -1.89
N GLY A 63 1.57 -9.98 -1.91
CA GLY A 63 0.19 -9.67 -1.54
C GLY A 63 -0.85 -10.53 -2.29
N PHE A 64 -2.14 -10.48 -1.89
CA PHE A 64 -3.25 -11.26 -2.48
C PHE A 64 -3.26 -11.33 -4.02
N SER A 65 -3.47 -12.50 -4.61
CA SER A 65 -3.74 -12.59 -6.05
C SER A 65 -5.02 -11.82 -6.44
N LEU A 66 -5.20 -11.55 -7.73
CA LEU A 66 -6.46 -10.93 -8.21
C LEU A 66 -7.67 -11.82 -7.89
N GLU A 67 -7.46 -13.13 -7.93
CA GLU A 67 -8.46 -14.16 -7.62
C GLU A 67 -8.81 -14.15 -6.12
N GLU A 68 -7.81 -14.11 -5.23
CA GLU A 68 -8.04 -14.00 -3.78
C GLU A 68 -8.76 -12.70 -3.43
N LEU A 69 -8.39 -11.57 -4.06
CA LEU A 69 -9.07 -10.29 -3.87
C LEU A 69 -10.52 -10.36 -4.38
N LEU A 70 -10.77 -11.05 -5.49
CA LEU A 70 -12.10 -11.21 -6.06
C LEU A 70 -13.02 -11.99 -5.13
N ASP A 71 -12.53 -13.11 -4.58
CA ASP A 71 -13.24 -13.93 -3.60
C ASP A 71 -13.51 -13.13 -2.31
N LEU A 72 -12.50 -12.42 -1.79
CA LEU A 72 -12.66 -11.56 -0.61
C LEU A 72 -13.68 -10.43 -0.85
N CYS A 73 -13.67 -9.82 -2.03
CA CYS A 73 -14.63 -8.76 -2.34
C CYS A 73 -16.05 -9.31 -2.47
N HIS A 74 -16.23 -10.42 -3.19
CA HIS A 74 -17.57 -10.93 -3.51
C HIS A 74 -18.22 -11.67 -2.34
N ASP A 75 -17.51 -12.64 -1.76
CA ASP A 75 -18.04 -13.54 -0.74
C ASP A 75 -17.77 -13.05 0.68
N GLY A 76 -16.80 -12.14 0.83
CA GLY A 76 -16.37 -11.66 2.13
C GLY A 76 -17.30 -10.58 2.70
N GLU A 77 -17.90 -10.88 3.85
CA GLU A 77 -18.73 -9.93 4.60
C GLU A 77 -17.92 -9.16 5.65
N SER A 78 -18.27 -7.89 5.83
CA SER A 78 -17.67 -6.99 6.84
C SER A 78 -16.15 -6.99 6.76
N LEU A 79 -15.63 -6.63 5.58
CA LEU A 79 -14.19 -6.59 5.30
C LEU A 79 -13.71 -5.19 4.89
N THR A 80 -12.52 -4.84 5.38
CA THR A 80 -11.62 -3.87 4.75
C THR A 80 -10.50 -4.62 4.07
N ILE A 81 -10.26 -4.37 2.78
CA ILE A 81 -9.35 -5.11 1.92
C ILE A 81 -8.29 -4.15 1.36
N THR A 82 -7.04 -4.57 1.38
CA THR A 82 -5.92 -3.93 0.68
C THR A 82 -5.18 -4.98 -0.15
N ARG A 83 -4.16 -4.55 -0.90
CA ARG A 83 -3.26 -5.46 -1.64
C ARG A 83 -2.64 -6.55 -0.75
N ASN A 84 -2.35 -6.23 0.51
CA ASN A 84 -1.45 -7.03 1.36
C ASN A 84 -2.13 -7.67 2.57
N TRP A 85 -3.28 -7.14 2.99
CA TRP A 85 -4.03 -7.61 4.15
C TRP A 85 -5.51 -7.29 4.01
N ALA A 86 -6.35 -8.10 4.65
CA ALA A 86 -7.76 -7.80 4.84
C ALA A 86 -8.11 -7.92 6.33
N ILE A 87 -9.05 -7.11 6.80
CA ILE A 87 -9.54 -7.15 8.18
C ILE A 87 -11.02 -7.43 8.13
N ARG A 88 -11.45 -8.49 8.81
CA ARG A 88 -12.84 -8.81 9.10
C ARG A 88 -13.18 -8.36 10.51
N GLY A 89 -14.35 -7.78 10.73
CA GLY A 89 -14.74 -7.35 12.08
C GLY A 89 -16.14 -6.79 12.14
N SER A 90 -16.53 -6.28 13.31
CA SER A 90 -17.78 -5.52 13.42
C SER A 90 -17.69 -4.20 12.65
N GLU A 91 -18.84 -3.61 12.33
CA GLU A 91 -18.91 -2.31 11.65
C GLU A 91 -18.16 -1.23 12.46
N GLU A 92 -18.23 -1.25 13.80
CA GLU A 92 -17.49 -0.32 14.66
C GLU A 92 -15.97 -0.50 14.56
N ALA A 93 -15.47 -1.74 14.64
CA ALA A 93 -14.04 -2.02 14.57
C ALA A 93 -13.44 -1.61 13.20
N LEU A 94 -14.20 -1.80 12.13
CA LEU A 94 -13.79 -1.40 10.78
C LEU A 94 -13.87 0.12 10.59
N ALA A 95 -14.84 0.79 11.22
CA ALA A 95 -14.91 2.25 11.24
C ALA A 95 -13.69 2.85 11.95
N ASP A 96 -13.30 2.30 13.10
CA ASP A 96 -12.11 2.72 13.83
C ASP A 96 -10.83 2.53 12.98
N ASN A 97 -10.68 1.39 12.33
CA ASN A 97 -9.57 1.14 11.40
C ASN A 97 -9.56 2.13 10.22
N TYR A 98 -10.74 2.40 9.65
CA TYR A 98 -10.91 3.32 8.54
C TYR A 98 -10.51 4.75 8.91
N LEU A 99 -10.85 5.19 10.13
CA LEU A 99 -10.55 6.51 10.66
C LEU A 99 -9.10 6.66 11.14
N ALA A 100 -8.46 5.58 11.60
CA ALA A 100 -7.10 5.60 12.16
C ALA A 100 -5.99 5.88 11.13
N SER A 101 -6.25 5.68 9.84
CA SER A 101 -5.25 5.75 8.77
C SER A 101 -5.81 6.40 7.51
N CYS A 102 -4.96 7.06 6.73
CA CYS A 102 -5.32 7.62 5.42
C CYS A 102 -4.64 6.84 4.30
N PHE A 103 -5.41 6.42 3.29
CA PHE A 103 -4.86 5.79 2.09
C PHE A 103 -4.84 6.77 0.90
N PRO A 104 -3.95 6.55 -0.09
CA PRO A 104 -3.91 7.34 -1.31
C PRO A 104 -5.23 7.27 -2.08
N LEU A 105 -5.75 6.04 -2.27
CA LEU A 105 -7.02 5.73 -2.91
C LEU A 105 -7.92 4.95 -1.92
N GLU A 106 -9.11 5.49 -1.67
CA GLU A 106 -10.08 4.95 -0.72
C GLU A 106 -11.39 4.67 -1.46
N ALA A 107 -11.81 3.41 -1.51
CA ALA A 107 -13.11 2.99 -2.01
C ALA A 107 -14.00 2.51 -0.86
N SER A 108 -15.27 2.88 -0.88
CA SER A 108 -16.27 2.38 0.07
C SER A 108 -17.48 1.89 -0.73
N VAL A 109 -17.82 0.62 -0.54
CA VAL A 109 -18.85 -0.06 -1.32
C VAL A 109 -19.74 -0.86 -0.40
N ASN A 110 -21.05 -0.70 -0.58
CA ASN A 110 -22.06 -1.48 0.11
C ASN A 110 -21.91 -2.97 -0.18
N GLN A 111 -22.03 -3.83 0.82
CA GLN A 111 -21.96 -5.29 0.63
C GLN A 111 -22.97 -5.79 -0.41
N ALA A 112 -24.20 -5.25 -0.42
CA ALA A 112 -25.23 -5.63 -1.40
C ALA A 112 -24.85 -5.23 -2.84
N GLY A 113 -23.94 -4.26 -3.00
CA GLY A 113 -23.39 -3.83 -4.27
C GLY A 113 -22.22 -4.68 -4.76
N ARG A 114 -21.61 -5.55 -3.93
CA ARG A 114 -20.40 -6.35 -4.26
C ARG A 114 -20.70 -7.58 -5.11
N SER A 115 -21.29 -7.36 -6.30
CA SER A 115 -21.45 -8.41 -7.30
C SER A 115 -20.11 -8.82 -7.91
N MET A 116 -20.03 -10.00 -8.56
CA MET A 116 -18.81 -10.42 -9.28
C MET A 116 -18.32 -9.39 -10.31
N GLY A 117 -19.23 -8.68 -10.99
CA GLY A 117 -18.85 -7.61 -11.92
C GLY A 117 -18.23 -6.41 -11.19
N HIS A 118 -18.92 -5.89 -10.18
CA HIS A 118 -18.40 -4.75 -9.41
C HIS A 118 -17.08 -5.08 -8.70
N CYS A 119 -16.97 -6.26 -8.12
CA CYS A 119 -15.71 -6.70 -7.51
C CYS A 119 -14.59 -6.88 -8.55
N SER A 120 -14.90 -7.41 -9.74
CA SER A 120 -13.94 -7.48 -10.85
C SER A 120 -13.40 -6.09 -11.24
N ASP A 121 -14.14 -5.01 -11.01
CA ASP A 121 -13.64 -3.66 -11.22
C ASP A 121 -12.71 -3.23 -10.07
N PHE A 122 -13.20 -3.27 -8.83
CA PHE A 122 -12.44 -2.76 -7.68
C PHE A 122 -11.14 -3.53 -7.42
N VAL A 123 -11.11 -4.85 -7.66
CA VAL A 123 -9.91 -5.66 -7.38
C VAL A 123 -8.72 -5.23 -8.21
N GLN A 124 -8.94 -4.71 -9.42
CA GLN A 124 -7.89 -4.17 -10.27
C GLN A 124 -7.26 -2.91 -9.65
N TYR A 125 -8.08 -2.03 -9.05
CA TYR A 125 -7.60 -0.83 -8.36
C TYR A 125 -6.90 -1.17 -7.05
N ILE A 126 -7.36 -2.19 -6.32
CA ILE A 126 -6.66 -2.69 -5.13
C ILE A 126 -5.30 -3.27 -5.54
N TYR A 127 -5.26 -4.07 -6.61
CA TYR A 127 -4.07 -4.80 -7.02
C TYR A 127 -3.00 -3.91 -7.68
N HIS A 128 -3.40 -3.04 -8.61
CA HIS A 128 -2.48 -2.26 -9.43
C HIS A 128 -2.34 -0.79 -8.99
N ALA A 129 -3.21 -0.30 -8.12
CA ALA A 129 -3.16 1.08 -7.63
C ALA A 129 -3.17 1.22 -6.09
N ASN A 130 -2.97 0.10 -5.39
CA ASN A 130 -2.90 0.03 -3.92
C ASN A 130 -4.09 0.72 -3.22
N ALA A 131 -5.28 0.61 -3.83
CA ALA A 131 -6.50 1.14 -3.24
C ALA A 131 -6.90 0.32 -2.00
N ARG A 132 -7.50 0.99 -1.02
CA ARG A 132 -8.19 0.34 0.09
C ARG A 132 -9.68 0.29 -0.20
N LEU A 133 -10.25 -0.90 -0.19
CA LEU A 133 -11.70 -1.10 -0.23
C LEU A 133 -12.22 -1.33 1.18
N THR A 134 -13.23 -0.59 1.59
CA THR A 134 -13.94 -0.81 2.87
C THR A 134 -15.44 -0.95 2.62
N LEU A 135 -16.18 -1.35 3.65
CA LEU A 135 -17.64 -1.36 3.58
C LEU A 135 -18.22 0.06 3.54
N GLU A 136 -19.48 0.16 3.11
CA GLU A 136 -20.27 1.36 3.34
C GLU A 136 -20.76 1.37 4.79
N PHE A 137 -20.37 2.40 5.55
CA PHE A 137 -20.85 2.61 6.91
C PHE A 137 -22.22 3.25 6.91
N LYS A 138 -23.13 2.79 7.77
CA LYS A 138 -24.47 3.37 7.90
C LYS A 138 -24.44 4.75 8.55
N ASP A 139 -23.52 4.95 9.49
CA ASP A 139 -23.38 6.23 10.17
C ASP A 139 -22.59 7.22 9.30
N LYS A 140 -23.31 8.25 8.84
CA LYS A 140 -22.77 9.39 8.12
C LYS A 140 -21.58 10.04 8.85
N ALA A 141 -21.58 10.06 10.18
CA ALA A 141 -20.54 10.66 11.02
C ALA A 141 -19.14 10.08 10.74
N VAL A 142 -19.06 8.81 10.33
CA VAL A 142 -17.80 8.14 9.97
C VAL A 142 -17.18 8.85 8.76
N PHE A 143 -17.93 9.06 7.69
CA PHE A 143 -17.44 9.76 6.50
C PHE A 143 -17.14 11.24 6.78
N GLU A 144 -17.93 11.91 7.63
CA GLU A 144 -17.65 13.30 8.03
C GLU A 144 -16.31 13.42 8.76
N THR A 145 -16.06 12.50 9.68
CA THR A 145 -14.82 12.45 10.47
C THR A 145 -13.65 12.09 9.57
N LYS A 146 -13.82 11.11 8.68
CA LYS A 146 -12.81 10.73 7.71
C LYS A 146 -12.41 11.89 6.81
N ALA A 147 -13.37 12.63 6.27
CA ALA A 147 -13.11 13.80 5.43
C ALA A 147 -12.26 14.86 6.15
N LYS A 148 -12.46 15.03 7.48
CA LYS A 148 -11.69 15.95 8.33
C LYS A 148 -10.28 15.44 8.65
N VAL A 149 -10.13 14.15 8.93
CA VAL A 149 -8.86 13.53 9.32
C VAL A 149 -7.97 13.24 8.11
N CYS A 150 -8.57 12.85 6.99
CA CYS A 150 -7.92 12.49 5.73
C CYS A 150 -8.39 13.38 4.56
N PRO A 151 -8.23 14.73 4.63
CA PRO A 151 -8.70 15.65 3.58
C PRO A 151 -7.85 15.57 2.30
N ARG A 152 -6.73 14.84 2.33
CA ARG A 152 -5.82 14.63 1.20
C ARG A 152 -5.82 13.21 0.66
N SER A 153 -6.74 12.36 1.11
CA SER A 153 -7.02 11.10 0.43
C SER A 153 -7.82 11.36 -0.85
N THR A 154 -7.68 10.48 -1.83
CA THR A 154 -8.53 10.46 -3.02
C THR A 154 -9.61 9.40 -2.82
N TYR A 155 -10.87 9.79 -2.95
CA TYR A 155 -12.01 8.89 -2.75
C TYR A 155 -12.49 8.37 -4.11
N LEU A 156 -12.41 7.05 -4.30
CA LEU A 156 -12.83 6.35 -5.51
C LEU A 156 -14.25 5.81 -5.34
N HIS A 157 -15.11 6.10 -6.30
CA HIS A 157 -16.51 5.69 -6.31
C HIS A 157 -16.82 4.95 -7.61
N GLY A 158 -17.48 3.79 -7.51
CA GLY A 158 -18.03 3.08 -8.67
C GLY A 158 -19.39 3.65 -9.09
N GLU A 159 -20.26 2.78 -9.59
CA GLU A 159 -21.65 3.10 -9.92
C GLU A 159 -22.49 3.50 -8.70
N PHE A 160 -22.23 2.90 -7.53
CA PHE A 160 -22.88 3.29 -6.27
C PHE A 160 -22.04 4.32 -5.52
N VAL A 161 -22.30 5.60 -5.78
CA VAL A 161 -21.54 6.70 -5.19
C VAL A 161 -21.91 6.97 -3.73
N GLN A 162 -20.90 7.29 -2.91
CA GLN A 162 -21.15 7.81 -1.57
C GLN A 162 -21.45 9.31 -1.65
N ARG A 163 -22.72 9.65 -1.86
CA ARG A 163 -23.18 11.03 -2.15
C ARG A 163 -22.70 12.06 -1.13
N TYR A 164 -22.51 11.65 0.12
CA TYR A 164 -22.00 12.55 1.15
C TYR A 164 -20.61 13.13 0.81
N LEU A 165 -19.71 12.31 0.28
CA LEU A 165 -18.35 12.73 -0.02
C LEU A 165 -18.29 13.71 -1.20
N PHE A 166 -19.37 13.81 -1.99
CA PHE A 166 -19.57 14.78 -3.06
C PHE A 166 -20.18 16.12 -2.60
N GLU A 167 -20.47 16.31 -1.30
CA GLU A 167 -20.98 17.59 -0.80
C GLU A 167 -19.96 18.72 -1.07
N PRO A 168 -20.31 19.80 -1.82
CA PRO A 168 -19.36 20.82 -2.29
C PRO A 168 -18.53 21.48 -1.17
N LYS A 169 -19.10 21.58 0.03
CA LYS A 169 -18.45 22.18 1.21
C LYS A 169 -17.21 21.41 1.70
N LEU A 170 -17.12 20.10 1.41
CA LEU A 170 -16.02 19.25 1.88
C LEU A 170 -14.73 19.44 1.07
N LYS A 171 -14.84 19.89 -0.19
CA LYS A 171 -13.71 20.12 -1.11
C LYS A 171 -12.76 18.91 -1.21
N LEU A 172 -13.31 17.70 -1.22
CA LEU A 172 -12.54 16.46 -1.33
C LEU A 172 -12.17 16.15 -2.78
N ARG A 173 -11.15 15.34 -2.98
CA ARG A 173 -10.79 14.80 -4.29
C ARG A 173 -11.56 13.50 -4.54
N ASN A 174 -12.67 13.60 -5.28
CA ASN A 174 -13.50 12.45 -5.65
C ASN A 174 -13.20 11.99 -7.09
N TYR A 175 -12.91 10.71 -7.27
CA TYR A 175 -12.82 10.03 -8.56
C TYR A 175 -14.06 9.17 -8.74
N TRP A 176 -14.76 9.33 -9.86
CA TRP A 176 -16.00 8.61 -10.15
C TRP A 176 -15.83 7.72 -11.37
N LEU A 177 -16.14 6.43 -11.24
CA LEU A 177 -16.02 5.38 -12.25
C LEU A 177 -17.43 4.89 -12.68
N PRO A 178 -18.20 5.67 -13.45
CA PRO A 178 -19.58 5.34 -13.77
C PRO A 178 -19.73 4.30 -14.90
N ASN A 179 -20.90 3.68 -14.92
CA ASN A 179 -21.46 2.99 -16.08
C ASN A 179 -22.41 3.97 -16.79
N VAL A 180 -22.15 4.30 -18.05
CA VAL A 180 -22.82 5.40 -18.77
C VAL A 180 -24.34 5.27 -18.82
N GLU A 181 -24.84 4.04 -18.91
CA GLU A 181 -26.26 3.72 -18.96
C GLU A 181 -26.98 3.85 -17.62
N GLN A 182 -26.23 3.77 -16.51
CA GLN A 182 -26.78 3.86 -15.15
C GLN A 182 -26.78 5.29 -14.61
N ILE A 183 -26.20 6.25 -15.35
CA ILE A 183 -26.19 7.66 -14.94
C ILE A 183 -27.61 8.21 -15.07
N ASP A 184 -28.27 8.36 -13.92
CA ASP A 184 -29.58 9.00 -13.84
C ASP A 184 -29.51 10.53 -13.74
N TRP A 185 -30.67 11.19 -13.89
CA TRP A 185 -30.79 12.64 -13.75
C TRP A 185 -30.29 13.19 -12.41
N GLY A 186 -30.45 12.44 -11.32
CA GLY A 186 -30.03 12.80 -9.97
C GLY A 186 -28.52 12.62 -9.72
N MET A 187 -27.80 11.95 -10.62
CA MET A 187 -26.34 11.80 -10.59
C MET A 187 -25.62 12.89 -11.38
N LEU A 188 -26.31 13.63 -12.26
CA LEU A 188 -25.70 14.71 -13.04
C LEU A 188 -24.97 15.78 -12.21
N PRO A 189 -25.45 16.19 -11.01
CA PRO A 189 -24.71 17.14 -10.16
C PRO A 189 -23.33 16.63 -9.69
N LEU A 190 -23.09 15.32 -9.70
CA LEU A 190 -21.78 14.75 -9.30
C LEU A 190 -20.67 15.18 -10.26
N TYR A 191 -20.99 15.49 -11.52
CA TYR A 191 -20.02 16.05 -12.47
C TYR A 191 -19.46 17.40 -12.02
N GLU A 192 -20.15 18.17 -11.19
CA GLU A 192 -19.66 19.48 -10.72
C GLU A 192 -18.60 19.35 -9.63
N THR A 193 -18.70 18.30 -8.82
CA THR A 193 -17.87 18.08 -7.62
C THR A 193 -16.86 16.95 -7.76
N ALA A 194 -17.02 16.06 -8.76
CA ALA A 194 -16.00 15.09 -9.11
C ALA A 194 -14.70 15.82 -9.52
N SER A 195 -13.55 15.38 -9.02
CA SER A 195 -12.27 15.83 -9.56
C SER A 195 -11.96 15.16 -10.88
N ARG A 196 -12.30 13.87 -10.99
CA ARG A 196 -12.20 13.13 -12.25
C ARG A 196 -13.35 12.16 -12.45
N VAL A 197 -13.73 11.99 -13.72
CA VAL A 197 -14.56 10.88 -14.19
C VAL A 197 -13.64 9.87 -14.88
N LEU A 198 -13.48 8.71 -14.27
CA LEU A 198 -12.73 7.59 -14.80
C LEU A 198 -13.65 6.81 -15.73
N CYS A 199 -13.34 6.78 -17.02
CA CYS A 199 -14.19 6.12 -18.00
C CYS A 199 -13.72 4.68 -18.18
N LYS A 200 -14.62 3.72 -17.92
CA LYS A 200 -14.34 2.31 -18.23
C LYS A 200 -14.21 2.08 -19.74
N THR A 201 -15.05 2.77 -20.50
CA THR A 201 -15.21 2.63 -21.96
C THR A 201 -15.04 3.99 -22.65
N LYS A 202 -14.74 3.98 -23.95
CA LYS A 202 -14.52 5.20 -24.75
C LYS A 202 -15.82 6.01 -24.83
N ILE A 203 -16.96 5.37 -25.05
CA ILE A 203 -18.26 6.05 -25.11
C ILE A 203 -18.59 6.79 -23.81
N THR A 204 -18.25 6.22 -22.65
CA THR A 204 -18.44 6.88 -21.35
C THR A 204 -17.65 8.19 -21.29
N CYS A 205 -16.43 8.20 -21.81
CA CYS A 205 -15.61 9.41 -21.93
C CYS A 205 -16.19 10.42 -22.91
N VAL A 206 -16.61 9.98 -24.09
CA VAL A 206 -17.22 10.85 -25.11
C VAL A 206 -18.48 11.53 -24.56
N ALA A 207 -19.40 10.76 -23.98
CA ALA A 207 -20.66 11.28 -23.42
C ALA A 207 -20.39 12.24 -22.24
N SER A 208 -19.49 11.86 -21.33
CA SER A 208 -19.10 12.68 -20.18
C SER A 208 -18.46 14.00 -20.60
N GLN A 209 -17.54 13.98 -21.58
CA GLN A 209 -16.90 15.18 -22.10
C GLN A 209 -17.89 16.10 -22.83
N ALA A 210 -18.85 15.53 -23.56
CA ALA A 210 -19.90 16.31 -24.21
C ALA A 210 -20.78 17.02 -23.18
N TYR A 211 -21.20 16.33 -22.12
CA TYR A 211 -21.94 16.92 -21.00
C TYR A 211 -21.15 18.03 -20.29
N LEU A 212 -19.89 17.78 -19.93
CA LEU A 212 -19.04 18.77 -19.28
C LEU A 212 -18.86 20.05 -20.12
N ARG A 213 -18.72 19.90 -21.44
CA ARG A 213 -18.62 21.04 -22.37
C ARG A 213 -19.93 21.82 -22.47
N ASP A 214 -21.06 21.14 -22.64
CA ASP A 214 -22.39 21.78 -22.71
C ASP A 214 -22.70 22.57 -21.43
N LYS A 215 -22.42 21.96 -20.27
CA LYS A 215 -22.62 22.60 -18.95
C LYS A 215 -21.50 23.54 -18.52
N LYS A 216 -20.44 23.70 -19.34
CA LYS A 216 -19.27 24.56 -19.06
C LYS A 216 -18.61 24.25 -17.71
N ILE A 217 -18.58 22.97 -17.32
CA ILE A 217 -17.95 22.51 -16.08
C ILE A 217 -16.45 22.34 -16.34
N LEU A 218 -15.63 23.20 -15.72
CA LEU A 218 -14.17 23.19 -15.87
C LEU A 218 -13.44 22.50 -14.71
N SER A 219 -14.12 22.24 -13.60
CA SER A 219 -13.56 21.63 -12.39
C SER A 219 -13.21 20.14 -12.56
N THR A 220 -13.81 19.50 -13.56
CA THR A 220 -13.84 18.04 -13.69
C THR A 220 -13.19 17.61 -14.99
N GLN A 221 -12.34 16.59 -14.91
CA GLN A 221 -11.67 16.01 -16.08
C GLN A 221 -12.07 14.55 -16.28
N THR A 222 -12.10 14.09 -17.52
CA THR A 222 -12.28 12.66 -17.82
C THR A 222 -10.93 11.98 -18.02
N LYS A 223 -10.74 10.76 -17.54
CA LYS A 223 -9.59 9.90 -17.88
C LYS A 223 -10.11 8.56 -18.39
N PHE A 224 -9.76 8.20 -19.62
CA PHE A 224 -10.02 6.85 -20.13
C PHE A 224 -9.09 5.87 -19.42
N MET A 225 -9.65 4.81 -18.84
CA MET A 225 -8.88 3.86 -18.04
C MET A 225 -8.52 2.58 -18.79
N SER A 226 -9.00 2.40 -20.04
CA SER A 226 -8.88 1.15 -20.78
C SER A 226 -9.23 -0.08 -19.93
N HIS A 227 -10.36 0.01 -19.23
CA HIS A 227 -10.69 -0.94 -18.17
C HIS A 227 -10.65 -2.39 -18.68
N SER A 228 -10.18 -3.31 -17.85
CA SER A 228 -10.06 -4.76 -18.11
C SER A 228 -10.57 -5.58 -16.92
N SER A 229 -10.58 -6.90 -17.03
CA SER A 229 -11.01 -7.84 -16.00
C SER A 229 -9.87 -8.78 -15.61
N PRO A 230 -9.94 -9.50 -14.47
CA PRO A 230 -9.05 -10.62 -14.21
C PRO A 230 -9.05 -11.64 -15.37
N ASP A 231 -7.92 -12.31 -15.56
CA ASP A 231 -7.70 -13.16 -16.71
C ASP A 231 -8.40 -14.52 -16.56
N ALA A 232 -9.58 -14.64 -17.18
CA ALA A 232 -10.38 -15.85 -17.15
C ALA A 232 -9.64 -17.10 -17.66
N ARG A 233 -8.66 -16.95 -18.56
CA ARG A 233 -7.82 -18.08 -19.01
C ARG A 233 -6.87 -18.52 -17.90
N LYS A 234 -6.20 -17.58 -17.22
CA LYS A 234 -5.32 -17.90 -16.08
C LYS A 234 -6.11 -18.59 -14.97
N GLN A 235 -7.26 -18.04 -14.60
CA GLN A 235 -8.14 -18.66 -13.61
C GLN A 235 -8.60 -20.06 -14.04
N GLY A 236 -8.89 -20.27 -15.32
CA GLY A 236 -9.23 -21.59 -15.86
C GLY A 236 -8.08 -22.60 -15.77
N VAL A 237 -6.83 -22.16 -16.00
CA VAL A 237 -5.63 -23.00 -15.84
C VAL A 237 -5.41 -23.38 -14.37
N GLU A 238 -5.57 -22.42 -13.46
CA GLU A 238 -5.44 -22.63 -12.02
C GLU A 238 -6.48 -23.63 -11.49
N LEU A 239 -7.75 -23.45 -11.85
CA LEU A 239 -8.85 -24.28 -11.35
C LEU A 239 -8.92 -25.69 -11.96
N LEU A 240 -8.48 -25.87 -13.21
CA LEU A 240 -8.58 -27.17 -13.92
C LEU A 240 -7.26 -27.94 -13.96
N GLY A 241 -6.16 -27.27 -13.64
CA GLY A 241 -4.80 -27.77 -13.88
C GLY A 241 -4.36 -27.63 -15.33
N GLU A 242 -3.06 -27.38 -15.51
CA GLU A 242 -2.42 -27.06 -16.80
C GLU A 242 -2.71 -28.09 -17.89
N LYS A 243 -2.64 -29.39 -17.57
CA LYS A 243 -2.89 -30.47 -18.53
C LYS A 243 -4.29 -30.44 -19.11
N LYS A 244 -5.31 -30.29 -18.26
CA LYS A 244 -6.72 -30.27 -18.69
C LYS A 244 -7.04 -29.00 -19.45
N ALA A 245 -6.64 -27.85 -18.93
CA ALA A 245 -6.87 -26.56 -19.59
C ALA A 245 -6.20 -26.51 -20.97
N SER A 246 -4.94 -26.96 -21.07
CA SER A 246 -4.21 -27.01 -22.35
C SER A 246 -4.87 -27.95 -23.36
N SER A 247 -5.32 -29.12 -22.92
CA SER A 247 -6.05 -30.06 -23.78
C SER A 247 -7.34 -29.44 -24.35
N LEU A 248 -8.10 -28.70 -23.54
CA LEU A 248 -9.30 -28.00 -24.00
C LEU A 248 -8.99 -26.87 -24.99
N MET A 249 -7.93 -26.10 -24.75
CA MET A 249 -7.55 -24.97 -25.62
C MET A 249 -6.96 -25.42 -26.97
N GLN A 250 -6.28 -26.57 -27.00
CA GLN A 250 -5.68 -27.14 -28.21
C GLN A 250 -6.68 -27.90 -29.10
N ASP A 251 -7.84 -28.29 -28.57
CA ASP A 251 -8.91 -28.93 -29.34
C ASP A 251 -9.49 -27.95 -30.38
N SER A 252 -9.13 -28.12 -31.65
CA SER A 252 -9.66 -27.29 -32.74
C SER A 252 -11.18 -27.36 -32.88
N LYS A 253 -11.82 -28.46 -32.43
CA LYS A 253 -13.27 -28.63 -32.46
C LYS A 253 -13.99 -27.73 -31.46
N ARG A 254 -13.29 -27.08 -30.51
CA ARG A 254 -13.91 -26.09 -29.62
C ARG A 254 -14.55 -24.95 -30.43
N PHE A 255 -13.99 -24.58 -31.59
CA PHE A 255 -14.53 -23.53 -32.47
C PHE A 255 -15.78 -23.95 -33.25
N ASP A 256 -16.26 -25.19 -33.04
CA ASP A 256 -17.56 -25.67 -33.49
C ASP A 256 -18.59 -25.75 -32.33
N ARG A 257 -18.26 -25.20 -31.16
CA ARG A 257 -19.16 -25.18 -29.98
C ARG A 257 -19.42 -23.74 -29.56
N PHE A 258 -20.70 -23.42 -29.38
CA PHE A 258 -21.17 -22.07 -29.10
C PHE A 258 -21.56 -21.92 -27.63
N TYR A 259 -21.19 -20.79 -27.03
CA TYR A 259 -21.38 -20.52 -25.61
C TYR A 259 -22.04 -19.15 -25.40
N HIS A 260 -22.98 -19.08 -24.47
CA HIS A 260 -23.59 -17.82 -24.01
C HIS A 260 -23.78 -17.85 -22.49
N ALA A 261 -23.48 -16.74 -21.82
CA ALA A 261 -23.77 -16.53 -20.41
C ALA A 261 -24.61 -15.26 -20.23
N TYR A 262 -25.74 -15.39 -19.51
CA TYR A 262 -26.64 -14.24 -19.28
C TYR A 262 -26.69 -13.75 -17.83
N GLY A 263 -26.14 -14.51 -16.88
CA GLY A 263 -26.07 -14.12 -15.48
C GLY A 263 -27.45 -13.76 -14.89
N LYS A 264 -27.52 -12.64 -14.17
CA LYS A 264 -28.76 -12.07 -13.60
C LYS A 264 -29.36 -10.93 -14.45
N SER A 265 -28.68 -10.50 -15.51
CA SER A 265 -29.11 -9.34 -16.29
C SER A 265 -30.14 -9.74 -17.35
N GLY A 266 -31.28 -9.06 -17.36
CA GLY A 266 -32.30 -9.21 -18.40
C GLY A 266 -31.94 -8.57 -19.75
N ARG A 267 -30.74 -7.97 -19.90
CA ARG A 267 -30.33 -7.20 -21.08
C ARG A 267 -29.44 -7.97 -22.05
N LYS A 268 -29.13 -9.24 -21.77
CA LYS A 268 -28.17 -10.06 -22.54
C LYS A 268 -28.78 -10.68 -23.82
N ASN A 269 -30.03 -10.35 -24.12
CA ASN A 269 -30.77 -10.76 -25.32
C ASN A 269 -30.83 -12.28 -25.56
N THR A 270 -30.91 -13.04 -24.46
CA THR A 270 -30.92 -14.51 -24.47
C THR A 270 -32.14 -15.10 -25.17
N ASP A 271 -33.28 -14.40 -25.10
CA ASP A 271 -34.53 -14.85 -25.73
C ASP A 271 -34.38 -14.94 -27.24
N ASP A 272 -34.00 -13.84 -27.90
CA ASP A 272 -33.77 -13.79 -29.35
C ASP A 272 -32.67 -14.78 -29.79
N LEU A 273 -31.61 -14.94 -28.98
CA LEU A 273 -30.56 -15.92 -29.25
C LEU A 273 -31.11 -17.35 -29.32
N LEU A 274 -31.94 -17.72 -28.34
CA LEU A 274 -32.52 -19.06 -28.29
C LEU A 274 -33.59 -19.25 -29.37
N HIS A 275 -34.35 -18.22 -29.73
CA HIS A 275 -35.28 -18.26 -30.87
C HIS A 275 -34.52 -18.52 -32.17
N CYS A 276 -33.36 -17.89 -32.35
CA CYS A 276 -32.50 -18.16 -33.48
C CYS A 276 -32.06 -19.63 -33.54
N TRP A 277 -31.54 -20.18 -32.45
CA TRP A 277 -31.10 -21.58 -32.41
C TRP A 277 -32.26 -22.58 -32.58
N TYR A 278 -33.44 -22.23 -32.08
CA TYR A 278 -34.63 -23.06 -32.20
C TYR A 278 -35.03 -23.30 -33.65
N GLY A 279 -34.94 -22.27 -34.51
CA GLY A 279 -35.20 -22.36 -35.93
C GLY A 279 -34.18 -23.22 -36.71
N HIS A 280 -33.06 -23.59 -36.08
CA HIS A 280 -31.92 -24.21 -36.75
C HIS A 280 -31.43 -25.48 -36.03
N PRO A 281 -32.22 -26.57 -35.98
CA PRO A 281 -31.87 -27.79 -35.23
C PRO A 281 -30.65 -28.54 -35.77
N LYS A 282 -30.18 -28.21 -36.98
CA LYS A 282 -28.97 -28.78 -37.60
C LYS A 282 -27.69 -28.01 -37.27
N TRP A 283 -27.79 -26.83 -36.64
CA TRP A 283 -26.61 -26.06 -36.24
C TRP A 283 -25.83 -26.74 -35.12
N PRO A 284 -24.55 -26.38 -34.94
CA PRO A 284 -23.76 -26.87 -33.83
C PRO A 284 -24.39 -26.50 -32.48
N LYS A 285 -23.97 -27.24 -31.45
CA LYS A 285 -24.55 -27.13 -30.12
C LYS A 285 -24.28 -25.75 -29.51
N LEU A 286 -25.35 -25.12 -29.00
CA LEU A 286 -25.31 -23.94 -28.14
C LEU A 286 -25.46 -24.36 -26.69
N THR A 287 -24.50 -23.97 -25.87
CA THR A 287 -24.54 -24.10 -24.41
C THR A 287 -24.82 -22.73 -23.80
N VAL A 288 -25.92 -22.64 -23.06
CA VAL A 288 -26.34 -21.43 -22.36
C VAL A 288 -26.23 -21.64 -20.85
N VAL A 289 -25.55 -20.72 -20.16
CA VAL A 289 -25.40 -20.74 -18.71
C VAL A 289 -26.06 -19.51 -18.10
N GLY A 290 -26.90 -19.70 -17.09
CA GLY A 290 -27.46 -18.58 -16.36
C GLY A 290 -28.17 -18.98 -15.06
N HIS A 291 -28.80 -18.01 -14.42
CA HIS A 291 -29.30 -18.17 -13.05
C HIS A 291 -30.64 -18.91 -12.96
N HIS A 292 -31.43 -18.95 -14.02
CA HIS A 292 -32.75 -19.60 -14.00
C HIS A 292 -32.66 -21.08 -14.33
N PRO A 293 -33.48 -21.94 -13.68
CA PRO A 293 -33.66 -23.32 -14.10
C PRO A 293 -34.15 -23.39 -15.56
N PRO A 294 -33.67 -24.37 -16.35
CA PRO A 294 -34.06 -24.52 -17.75
C PRO A 294 -35.58 -24.58 -17.97
N TRP A 295 -36.31 -25.25 -17.07
CA TRP A 295 -37.77 -25.39 -17.17
C TRP A 295 -38.51 -24.06 -16.98
N GLU A 296 -38.01 -23.17 -16.12
CA GLU A 296 -38.64 -21.87 -15.84
C GLU A 296 -38.50 -20.95 -17.05
N PHE A 297 -37.30 -20.95 -17.64
CA PHE A 297 -37.00 -20.21 -18.86
C PHE A 297 -37.88 -20.67 -20.03
N VAL A 298 -37.94 -22.00 -20.25
CA VAL A 298 -38.78 -22.58 -21.31
C VAL A 298 -40.27 -22.27 -21.07
N ARG A 299 -40.76 -22.38 -19.84
CA ARG A 299 -42.16 -22.08 -19.51
C ARG A 299 -42.52 -20.60 -19.73
N LYS A 300 -41.60 -19.68 -19.41
CA LYS A 300 -41.83 -18.24 -19.46
C LYS A 300 -41.76 -17.69 -20.88
N HIS A 301 -40.80 -18.14 -21.68
CA HIS A 301 -40.50 -17.57 -23.00
C HIS A 301 -41.01 -18.42 -24.17
N TYR A 302 -41.41 -19.68 -23.92
CA TYR A 302 -41.86 -20.62 -24.96
C TYR A 302 -43.18 -21.31 -24.58
N ARG A 303 -44.21 -20.53 -24.23
CA ARG A 303 -45.56 -21.04 -23.93
C ARG A 303 -46.10 -21.85 -25.11
N GLY A 304 -46.09 -23.19 -24.99
CA GLY A 304 -46.63 -24.13 -25.99
C GLY A 304 -45.65 -25.19 -26.49
N MET A 305 -44.36 -25.10 -26.15
CA MET A 305 -43.35 -26.06 -26.61
C MET A 305 -43.03 -27.11 -25.55
N LYS A 306 -43.13 -28.40 -25.91
CA LYS A 306 -42.93 -29.52 -24.98
C LYS A 306 -41.46 -29.82 -24.68
N HIS A 307 -40.53 -29.60 -25.62
CA HIS A 307 -39.11 -29.97 -25.50
C HIS A 307 -38.18 -28.99 -26.24
N LEU A 308 -36.98 -28.75 -25.69
CA LEU A 308 -35.90 -28.02 -26.36
C LEU A 308 -35.25 -28.90 -27.46
N PRO A 309 -34.85 -28.32 -28.60
CA PRO A 309 -34.03 -29.00 -29.60
C PRO A 309 -32.73 -29.58 -29.02
N LYS A 310 -32.25 -30.72 -29.56
CA LYS A 310 -31.05 -31.40 -29.07
C LYS A 310 -29.75 -30.58 -29.19
N ASN A 311 -29.74 -29.57 -30.06
CA ASN A 311 -28.60 -28.67 -30.25
C ASN A 311 -28.62 -27.46 -29.29
N ILE A 312 -29.54 -27.42 -28.33
CA ILE A 312 -29.58 -26.40 -27.27
C ILE A 312 -29.42 -27.10 -25.91
N GLU A 313 -28.43 -26.68 -25.14
CA GLU A 313 -28.26 -27.06 -23.75
C GLU A 313 -28.33 -25.82 -22.87
N ILE A 314 -29.22 -25.83 -21.87
CA ILE A 314 -29.33 -24.77 -20.89
C ILE A 314 -28.93 -25.34 -19.53
N LEU A 315 -27.96 -24.70 -18.89
CA LEU A 315 -27.46 -25.04 -17.56
C LEU A 315 -27.83 -23.91 -16.60
N SER A 316 -28.35 -24.28 -15.42
CA SER A 316 -28.53 -23.37 -14.29
C SER A 316 -27.17 -22.98 -13.69
N SER A 317 -27.16 -22.18 -12.62
CA SER A 317 -25.94 -21.77 -11.90
C SER A 317 -24.98 -22.95 -11.68
N VAL A 318 -23.79 -22.86 -12.29
CA VAL A 318 -22.71 -23.85 -12.19
C VAL A 318 -21.59 -23.33 -11.29
N SER A 319 -20.74 -24.22 -10.77
CA SER A 319 -19.54 -23.82 -10.03
C SER A 319 -18.56 -23.04 -10.94
N ILE A 320 -17.73 -22.19 -10.35
CA ILE A 320 -16.73 -21.41 -11.10
C ILE A 320 -15.77 -22.31 -11.91
N GLN A 321 -15.35 -23.44 -11.35
CA GLN A 321 -14.54 -24.44 -12.05
C GLN A 321 -15.27 -25.00 -13.28
N LYS A 322 -16.57 -25.31 -13.15
CA LYS A 322 -17.38 -25.79 -14.28
C LYS A 322 -17.61 -24.69 -15.32
N LEU A 323 -17.81 -23.45 -14.87
CA LEU A 323 -17.94 -22.29 -15.75
C LEU A 323 -16.69 -22.13 -16.62
N ARG A 324 -15.49 -22.15 -16.02
CA ARG A 324 -14.22 -22.05 -16.75
C ARG A 324 -13.98 -23.25 -17.68
N GLU A 325 -14.38 -24.46 -17.28
CA GLU A 325 -14.34 -25.63 -18.17
C GLU A 325 -15.23 -25.44 -19.41
N LEU A 326 -16.46 -24.97 -19.23
CA LEU A 326 -17.37 -24.68 -20.34
C LEU A 326 -16.79 -23.60 -21.25
N GLN A 327 -16.35 -22.48 -20.67
CA GLN A 327 -15.76 -21.38 -21.41
C GLN A 327 -14.48 -21.76 -22.19
N LEU A 328 -13.61 -22.60 -21.63
CA LEU A 328 -12.42 -23.12 -22.32
C LEU A 328 -12.78 -24.17 -23.38
N SER A 329 -13.81 -24.99 -23.17
CA SER A 329 -14.22 -26.03 -24.12
C SER A 329 -15.07 -25.51 -25.30
N HIS A 330 -15.50 -24.23 -25.25
CA HIS A 330 -16.26 -23.57 -26.30
C HIS A 330 -15.45 -22.40 -26.88
N GLY A 331 -15.22 -22.43 -28.18
CA GLY A 331 -14.37 -21.48 -28.91
C GLY A 331 -15.12 -20.30 -29.52
N VAL A 332 -16.46 -20.31 -29.51
CA VAL A 332 -17.30 -19.21 -30.02
C VAL A 332 -18.21 -18.72 -28.90
N HIS A 333 -18.09 -17.45 -28.52
CA HIS A 333 -18.83 -16.85 -27.41
C HIS A 333 -19.78 -15.78 -27.94
N LEU A 334 -21.08 -15.96 -27.65
CA LEU A 334 -22.16 -15.09 -28.08
C LEU A 334 -22.49 -14.09 -26.98
N CYS A 335 -22.33 -12.81 -27.29
CA CYS A 335 -22.54 -11.69 -26.39
C CYS A 335 -23.50 -10.64 -26.99
N PRO A 336 -24.77 -11.00 -27.29
CA PRO A 336 -25.71 -10.13 -28.02
C PRO A 336 -26.40 -9.09 -27.12
N SER A 337 -25.67 -8.50 -26.16
CA SER A 337 -26.27 -7.56 -25.21
C SER A 337 -26.95 -6.38 -25.89
N GLN A 338 -28.08 -5.97 -25.33
CA GLN A 338 -28.79 -4.74 -25.69
C GLN A 338 -28.08 -3.48 -25.14
N GLN A 339 -27.36 -3.66 -24.02
CA GLN A 339 -26.68 -2.59 -23.29
C GLN A 339 -25.68 -3.18 -22.29
N GLU A 340 -24.55 -2.50 -22.10
CA GLU A 340 -23.52 -2.80 -21.11
C GLU A 340 -22.93 -1.48 -20.58
N GLY A 341 -22.51 -1.46 -19.31
CA GLY A 341 -21.67 -0.37 -18.79
C GLY A 341 -20.18 -0.56 -19.02
N TYR A 342 -19.76 -1.82 -19.11
CA TYR A 342 -18.42 -2.21 -19.52
C TYR A 342 -18.50 -3.39 -20.50
N GLY A 343 -18.74 -4.60 -20.00
CA GLY A 343 -18.86 -5.81 -20.82
C GLY A 343 -18.03 -6.99 -20.32
N HIS A 344 -18.09 -7.32 -19.02
CA HIS A 344 -17.21 -8.33 -18.41
C HIS A 344 -17.17 -9.66 -19.19
N TYR A 345 -18.31 -10.24 -19.53
CA TYR A 345 -18.36 -11.52 -20.24
C TYR A 345 -17.84 -11.46 -21.70
N ILE A 346 -17.88 -10.28 -22.34
CA ILE A 346 -17.21 -10.02 -23.63
C ILE A 346 -15.70 -10.07 -23.39
N ASN A 347 -15.23 -9.40 -22.33
CA ASN A 347 -13.81 -9.34 -22.00
C ASN A 347 -13.24 -10.68 -21.53
N GLU A 348 -14.01 -11.48 -20.79
CA GLU A 348 -13.66 -12.86 -20.45
C GLU A 348 -13.49 -13.72 -21.72
N ALA A 349 -14.39 -13.59 -22.70
CA ALA A 349 -14.30 -14.32 -23.96
C ALA A 349 -13.02 -13.96 -24.74
N ARG A 350 -12.64 -12.68 -24.77
CA ARG A 350 -11.36 -12.21 -25.33
C ARG A 350 -10.18 -12.82 -24.57
N ALA A 351 -10.20 -12.78 -23.23
CA ALA A 351 -9.15 -13.37 -22.41
C ALA A 351 -8.99 -14.89 -22.65
N LEU A 352 -10.08 -15.60 -22.94
CA LEU A 352 -10.05 -17.03 -23.27
C LEU A 352 -9.55 -17.30 -24.70
N GLY A 353 -9.44 -16.27 -25.54
CA GLY A 353 -9.13 -16.38 -26.97
C GLY A 353 -10.22 -17.09 -27.75
N ALA A 354 -11.48 -16.86 -27.37
CA ALA A 354 -12.63 -17.27 -28.15
C ALA A 354 -12.89 -16.27 -29.28
N LEU A 355 -13.52 -16.74 -30.37
CA LEU A 355 -14.17 -15.83 -31.30
C LEU A 355 -15.36 -15.20 -30.57
N VAL A 356 -15.34 -13.88 -30.47
CA VAL A 356 -16.38 -13.10 -29.78
C VAL A 356 -17.37 -12.58 -30.80
N MET A 357 -18.65 -12.84 -30.57
CA MET A 357 -19.75 -12.27 -31.35
C MET A 357 -20.51 -11.31 -30.45
N THR A 358 -20.60 -10.03 -30.79
CA THR A 358 -21.27 -9.04 -29.93
C THR A 358 -21.99 -7.97 -30.73
N THR A 359 -22.80 -7.15 -30.06
CA THR A 359 -23.64 -6.13 -30.70
C THR A 359 -22.79 -5.00 -31.27
N ASP A 360 -23.13 -4.53 -32.48
CA ASP A 360 -22.51 -3.35 -33.11
C ASP A 360 -22.98 -2.03 -32.47
N TYR A 361 -22.85 -1.90 -31.16
CA TYR A 361 -23.21 -0.68 -30.46
C TYR A 361 -22.29 -0.46 -29.26
N PRO A 362 -21.94 0.80 -28.90
CA PRO A 362 -21.09 1.03 -27.74
C PRO A 362 -21.75 0.62 -26.41
N PRO A 363 -20.95 0.13 -25.43
CA PRO A 363 -19.51 -0.12 -25.53
C PRO A 363 -19.17 -1.49 -26.12
N MET A 364 -20.16 -2.33 -26.44
CA MET A 364 -19.95 -3.73 -26.87
C MET A 364 -19.06 -3.84 -28.11
N ASN A 365 -19.23 -2.94 -29.08
CA ASN A 365 -18.40 -2.91 -30.30
C ASN A 365 -17.00 -2.28 -30.09
N GLU A 366 -16.69 -1.72 -28.91
CA GLU A 366 -15.35 -1.19 -28.64
C GLU A 366 -14.32 -2.31 -28.43
N PHE A 367 -14.77 -3.52 -28.09
CA PHE A 367 -13.92 -4.64 -27.69
C PHE A 367 -13.37 -5.47 -28.87
N VAL A 368 -14.04 -5.41 -30.01
CA VAL A 368 -13.77 -6.25 -31.18
C VAL A 368 -13.89 -5.45 -32.47
N GLU A 369 -13.12 -5.85 -33.46
CA GLU A 369 -13.19 -5.31 -34.82
C GLU A 369 -13.84 -6.36 -35.73
N ASP A 370 -14.94 -6.00 -36.40
CA ASP A 370 -15.73 -6.95 -37.21
C ASP A 370 -14.87 -7.57 -38.32
N GLY A 371 -14.93 -8.90 -38.43
CA GLY A 371 -14.15 -9.64 -39.41
C GLY A 371 -12.67 -9.77 -39.08
N ILE A 372 -12.17 -9.09 -38.04
CA ILE A 372 -10.77 -9.18 -37.61
C ILE A 372 -10.66 -9.91 -36.27
N SER A 373 -11.12 -9.33 -35.17
CA SER A 373 -11.00 -9.91 -33.82
C SER A 373 -12.33 -10.38 -33.23
N GLY A 374 -13.43 -10.19 -33.96
CA GLY A 374 -14.75 -10.70 -33.60
C GLY A 374 -15.76 -10.50 -34.72
N ILE A 375 -17.03 -10.77 -34.43
CA ILE A 375 -18.15 -10.52 -35.34
C ILE A 375 -19.13 -9.59 -34.67
N LEU A 376 -19.51 -8.53 -35.38
CA LEU A 376 -20.51 -7.57 -34.91
C LEU A 376 -21.91 -7.92 -35.41
N MET A 377 -22.90 -7.84 -34.53
CA MET A 377 -24.32 -8.08 -34.81
C MET A 377 -25.03 -6.76 -35.01
N ASN A 378 -25.81 -6.65 -36.08
CA ASN A 378 -26.63 -5.47 -36.32
C ASN A 378 -27.69 -5.27 -35.22
N HIS A 379 -28.15 -4.03 -35.10
CA HIS A 379 -29.16 -3.64 -34.13
C HIS A 379 -30.19 -2.70 -34.77
N GLU A 380 -31.40 -2.66 -34.21
CA GLU A 380 -32.39 -1.63 -34.48
C GLU A 380 -31.97 -0.31 -33.81
N PRO A 381 -32.50 0.86 -34.25
CA PRO A 381 -32.15 2.15 -33.69
C PRO A 381 -32.23 2.20 -32.14
N PRO A 382 -31.30 2.89 -31.47
CA PRO A 382 -31.31 3.00 -30.01
C PRO A 382 -32.56 3.74 -29.53
N TYR A 383 -33.04 3.40 -28.34
CA TYR A 383 -34.18 4.06 -27.70
C TYR A 383 -33.80 4.52 -26.29
N PRO A 384 -34.21 5.73 -25.88
CA PRO A 384 -33.87 6.24 -24.56
C PRO A 384 -34.75 5.62 -23.48
N GLU A 385 -34.16 5.36 -22.32
CA GLU A 385 -34.93 5.03 -21.12
C GLU A 385 -35.13 6.28 -20.26
N SER A 386 -36.31 6.42 -19.67
CA SER A 386 -36.74 7.64 -18.95
C SER A 386 -35.79 8.12 -17.85
N HIS A 387 -35.04 7.20 -17.24
CA HIS A 387 -34.10 7.51 -16.16
C HIS A 387 -32.77 8.09 -16.65
N GLN A 388 -32.38 7.92 -17.91
CA GLN A 388 -31.02 8.22 -18.39
C GLN A 388 -30.74 9.72 -18.47
N GLY A 389 -29.87 10.19 -17.58
CA GLY A 389 -29.48 11.60 -17.49
C GLY A 389 -28.62 12.07 -18.67
N LEU A 390 -27.88 11.15 -19.31
CA LEU A 390 -27.00 11.46 -20.45
C LEU A 390 -27.62 11.17 -21.82
N GLN A 391 -28.92 10.92 -21.91
CA GLN A 391 -29.60 10.56 -23.16
C GLN A 391 -29.41 11.57 -24.32
N GLN A 392 -29.07 12.82 -24.03
CA GLN A 392 -28.76 13.84 -25.05
C GLN A 392 -27.41 13.60 -25.75
N TYR A 393 -26.50 12.89 -25.10
CA TYR A 393 -25.12 12.66 -25.57
C TYR A 393 -24.88 11.19 -25.96
N PHE A 394 -25.61 10.27 -25.34
CA PHE A 394 -25.58 8.85 -25.68
C PHE A 394 -26.91 8.19 -25.30
N VAL A 395 -27.55 7.54 -26.26
CA VAL A 395 -28.82 6.83 -26.08
C VAL A 395 -28.53 5.34 -25.93
N SER A 396 -29.16 4.67 -24.98
CA SER A 396 -29.02 3.23 -24.78
C SER A 396 -30.28 2.74 -24.06
N PRO A 397 -30.78 1.51 -24.26
CA PRO A 397 -30.21 0.38 -24.99
C PRO A 397 -30.48 0.43 -26.50
N VAL A 398 -30.01 -0.60 -27.20
CA VAL A 398 -30.42 -0.98 -28.56
C VAL A 398 -31.18 -2.29 -28.53
N ARG A 399 -31.93 -2.60 -29.60
CA ARG A 399 -32.57 -3.91 -29.78
C ARG A 399 -31.81 -4.72 -30.82
N VAL A 400 -31.43 -5.94 -30.48
CA VAL A 400 -30.79 -6.89 -31.41
C VAL A 400 -31.84 -7.92 -31.81
N ALA A 401 -32.34 -7.84 -33.05
CA ALA A 401 -33.37 -8.75 -33.51
C ALA A 401 -32.83 -10.17 -33.70
N THR A 402 -33.70 -11.18 -33.53
CA THR A 402 -33.39 -12.60 -33.80
C THR A 402 -32.69 -12.80 -35.16
N ASP A 403 -33.16 -12.15 -36.22
CA ASP A 403 -32.57 -12.27 -37.56
C ASP A 403 -31.13 -11.72 -37.63
N SER A 404 -30.83 -10.67 -36.88
CA SER A 404 -29.47 -10.11 -36.80
C SER A 404 -28.51 -11.08 -36.12
N ILE A 405 -28.97 -11.78 -35.08
CA ILE A 405 -28.19 -12.84 -34.42
C ILE A 405 -27.97 -14.00 -35.41
N CYS A 406 -29.03 -14.46 -36.08
CA CYS A 406 -28.92 -15.57 -37.03
C CYS A 406 -27.97 -15.28 -38.18
N ALA A 407 -28.07 -14.09 -38.79
CA ALA A 407 -27.17 -13.68 -39.88
C ALA A 407 -25.70 -13.66 -39.43
N ALA A 408 -25.41 -13.20 -38.22
CA ALA A 408 -24.05 -13.21 -37.66
C ALA A 408 -23.55 -14.64 -37.44
N VAL A 409 -24.40 -15.55 -36.95
CA VAL A 409 -24.05 -16.97 -36.76
C VAL A 409 -23.80 -17.65 -38.09
N GLU A 410 -24.64 -17.41 -39.09
CA GLU A 410 -24.42 -17.93 -40.45
C GLU A 410 -23.11 -17.44 -41.05
N LYS A 411 -22.71 -16.18 -40.82
CA LYS A 411 -21.40 -15.66 -41.21
C LYS A 411 -20.27 -16.48 -40.57
N VAL A 412 -20.36 -16.79 -39.28
CA VAL A 412 -19.39 -17.65 -38.57
C VAL A 412 -19.41 -19.08 -39.09
N LEU A 413 -20.59 -19.65 -39.37
CA LEU A 413 -20.73 -21.02 -39.87
C LEU A 413 -20.11 -21.22 -41.26
N LYS A 414 -20.03 -20.15 -42.07
CA LYS A 414 -19.33 -20.15 -43.38
C LYS A 414 -17.81 -20.09 -43.25
N MET A 415 -17.27 -19.72 -42.08
CA MET A 415 -15.84 -19.71 -41.82
C MET A 415 -15.33 -21.09 -41.43
N SER A 416 -14.11 -21.41 -41.84
CA SER A 416 -13.34 -22.55 -41.34
C SER A 416 -13.04 -22.41 -39.84
N LEU A 417 -12.78 -23.54 -39.17
CA LEU A 417 -12.42 -23.53 -37.75
C LEU A 417 -11.11 -22.78 -37.48
N ASP A 418 -10.18 -22.75 -38.46
CA ASP A 418 -8.93 -22.01 -38.33
C ASP A 418 -9.15 -20.49 -38.41
N GLU A 419 -9.97 -20.02 -39.35
CA GLU A 419 -10.35 -18.59 -39.40
C GLU A 419 -10.98 -18.14 -38.08
N ARG A 420 -11.89 -18.95 -37.52
CA ARG A 420 -12.50 -18.67 -36.21
C ARG A 420 -11.44 -18.59 -35.09
N ARG A 421 -10.47 -19.52 -35.12
CA ARG A 421 -9.36 -19.54 -34.17
C ARG A 421 -8.47 -18.31 -34.28
N GLN A 422 -8.13 -17.88 -35.49
CA GLN A 422 -7.29 -16.70 -35.71
C GLN A 422 -7.96 -15.42 -35.19
N MET A 423 -9.28 -15.30 -35.35
CA MET A 423 -10.03 -14.20 -34.74
C MET A 423 -9.93 -14.22 -33.21
N GLY A 424 -10.07 -15.40 -32.59
CA GLY A 424 -9.92 -15.56 -31.15
C GLY A 424 -8.51 -15.23 -30.63
N ILE A 425 -7.46 -15.54 -31.40
CA ILE A 425 -6.08 -15.12 -31.07
C ILE A 425 -5.97 -13.59 -31.07
N ARG A 426 -6.47 -12.92 -32.11
CA ARG A 426 -6.47 -11.45 -32.17
C ARG A 426 -7.32 -10.81 -31.07
N ALA A 427 -8.43 -11.43 -30.68
CA ALA A 427 -9.24 -11.00 -29.54
C ALA A 427 -8.44 -11.03 -28.23
N ARG A 428 -7.68 -12.12 -28.01
CA ARG A 428 -6.78 -12.25 -26.86
C ARG A 428 -5.68 -11.20 -26.84
N GLU A 429 -5.03 -10.97 -27.98
CA GLU A 429 -4.00 -9.93 -28.09
C GLU A 429 -4.57 -8.54 -27.79
N ALA A 430 -5.80 -8.25 -28.23
CA ALA A 430 -6.48 -7.01 -27.92
C ALA A 430 -6.78 -6.88 -26.41
N TYR A 431 -7.25 -7.95 -25.75
CA TYR A 431 -7.42 -7.99 -24.30
C TYR A 431 -6.10 -7.72 -23.55
N GLU A 432 -4.98 -8.29 -23.99
CA GLU A 432 -3.68 -8.08 -23.36
C GLU A 432 -3.19 -6.63 -23.54
N ARG A 433 -3.40 -6.03 -24.72
CA ARG A 433 -3.11 -4.61 -24.95
C ARG A 433 -3.92 -3.71 -24.02
N ASP A 434 -5.23 -3.89 -23.96
CA ASP A 434 -6.11 -3.09 -23.10
C ASP A 434 -5.76 -3.26 -21.62
N THR A 435 -5.39 -4.49 -21.21
CA THR A 435 -4.96 -4.78 -19.82
C THR A 435 -3.66 -4.07 -19.48
N ASN A 436 -2.67 -4.07 -20.38
CA ASN A 436 -1.41 -3.35 -20.16
C ASN A 436 -1.63 -1.83 -20.09
N GLU A 437 -2.52 -1.29 -20.93
CA GLU A 437 -2.92 0.12 -20.86
C GLU A 437 -3.65 0.44 -19.54
N MET A 438 -4.54 -0.44 -19.07
CA MET A 438 -5.19 -0.31 -17.76
C MET A 438 -4.17 -0.24 -16.64
N ILE A 439 -3.21 -1.17 -16.60
CA ILE A 439 -2.18 -1.23 -15.57
C ILE A 439 -1.37 0.07 -15.57
N THR A 440 -0.96 0.55 -16.74
CA THR A 440 -0.26 1.84 -16.90
C THR A 440 -1.08 3.00 -16.32
N ASN A 441 -2.35 3.08 -16.70
CA ASN A 441 -3.27 4.12 -16.21
C ASN A 441 -3.49 4.06 -14.69
N LEU A 442 -3.54 2.86 -14.12
CA LEU A 442 -3.70 2.62 -12.68
C LEU A 442 -2.44 2.98 -11.88
N THR A 443 -1.25 2.64 -12.39
CA THR A 443 0.01 3.03 -11.76
C THR A 443 0.20 4.55 -11.77
N GLU A 444 -0.19 5.22 -12.86
CA GLU A 444 -0.25 6.69 -12.88
C GLU A 444 -1.24 7.24 -11.84
N LEU A 445 -2.42 6.63 -11.74
CA LEU A 445 -3.46 7.03 -10.79
C LEU A 445 -2.96 6.89 -9.33
N GLU A 446 -2.27 5.81 -9.02
CA GLU A 446 -1.62 5.59 -7.72
C GLU A 446 -0.57 6.66 -7.44
N SER A 447 0.31 6.95 -8.41
CA SER A 447 1.35 7.97 -8.27
C SER A 447 0.73 9.36 -8.00
N GLU A 448 -0.30 9.73 -8.75
CA GLU A 448 -1.05 10.98 -8.54
C GLU A 448 -1.72 11.05 -7.17
N ALA A 449 -2.34 9.95 -6.73
CA ALA A 449 -3.02 9.86 -5.45
C ALA A 449 -2.02 9.95 -4.27
N ASN A 450 -0.88 9.25 -4.38
CA ASN A 450 0.22 9.32 -3.43
C ASN A 450 0.82 10.72 -3.36
N ALA A 451 1.08 11.34 -4.51
CA ALA A 451 1.56 12.72 -4.58
C ALA A 451 0.57 13.68 -3.93
N PHE A 452 -0.74 13.49 -4.12
CA PHE A 452 -1.76 14.32 -3.48
C PHE A 452 -1.80 14.14 -1.97
N LEU A 453 -1.77 12.90 -1.47
CA LEU A 453 -1.73 12.58 -0.05
C LEU A 453 -0.51 13.22 0.62
N HIS A 454 0.65 13.09 -0.02
CA HIS A 454 1.94 13.55 0.50
C HIS A 454 2.38 14.94 0.01
N ALA A 455 1.52 15.71 -0.67
CA ALA A 455 1.95 16.96 -1.32
C ALA A 455 2.53 18.00 -0.35
N THR A 456 2.12 17.98 0.93
CA THR A 456 2.73 18.86 1.95
C THR A 456 4.20 18.50 2.20
N LEU A 457 4.52 17.21 2.16
CA LEU A 457 5.89 16.70 2.26
C LEU A 457 6.67 17.08 0.99
N GLN A 458 6.09 16.87 -0.19
CA GLN A 458 6.72 17.16 -1.48
C GLN A 458 6.93 18.67 -1.72
N ALA A 459 5.98 19.53 -1.36
CA ALA A 459 6.13 20.99 -1.45
C ALA A 459 7.21 21.50 -0.49
N THR A 460 7.34 20.88 0.69
CA THR A 460 8.45 21.16 1.62
C THR A 460 9.78 20.74 1.00
N MET A 461 9.86 19.57 0.37
CA MET A 461 11.07 19.10 -0.33
C MET A 461 11.41 19.96 -1.57
N ALA A 462 10.42 20.40 -2.33
CA ALA A 462 10.60 21.28 -3.48
C ALA A 462 11.08 22.66 -3.05
N ALA A 463 10.47 23.26 -2.02
CA ALA A 463 10.93 24.53 -1.47
C ALA A 463 12.38 24.45 -0.95
N LEU A 464 12.76 23.34 -0.32
CA LEU A 464 14.14 23.07 0.10
C LEU A 464 15.11 22.95 -1.10
N ARG A 465 14.67 22.32 -2.21
CA ARG A 465 15.46 22.25 -3.46
C ARG A 465 15.56 23.61 -4.17
N THR A 466 14.49 24.41 -4.17
CA THR A 466 14.46 25.76 -4.75
C THR A 466 15.33 26.73 -3.96
N LEU A 467 15.37 26.61 -2.63
CA LEU A 467 16.32 27.34 -1.78
C LEU A 467 17.77 26.95 -2.09
N ALA A 468 18.03 25.66 -2.33
CA ALA A 468 19.35 25.18 -2.75
C ALA A 468 19.75 25.63 -4.16
N THR A 469 18.79 25.95 -5.04
CA THR A 469 19.06 26.43 -6.42
C THR A 469 19.12 27.96 -6.51
N ASN A 470 18.34 28.69 -5.73
CA ASN A 470 18.42 30.16 -5.69
C ASN A 470 19.74 30.66 -5.08
N GLN A 471 20.38 29.88 -4.20
CA GLN A 471 21.75 30.16 -3.74
C GLN A 471 22.84 29.82 -4.78
N ARG A 472 22.54 29.11 -5.89
CA ARG A 472 23.49 28.91 -7.00
C ARG A 472 23.61 30.12 -7.94
N ASN A 473 22.61 30.99 -8.00
CA ASN A 473 22.59 32.13 -8.91
C ASN A 473 23.22 33.40 -8.30
N SER A 474 23.51 33.37 -7.00
CA SER A 474 24.26 34.40 -6.30
C SER A 474 25.60 33.80 -5.84
N SER A 475 26.68 34.18 -6.52
CA SER A 475 28.09 33.80 -6.32
C SER A 475 28.52 32.46 -6.94
N GLY A 476 29.60 32.55 -7.73
CA GLY A 476 30.20 31.47 -8.50
C GLY A 476 30.64 30.27 -7.67
N SER A 477 30.80 29.14 -8.36
CA SER A 477 31.05 27.81 -7.79
C SER A 477 32.19 27.78 -6.73
N PRO A 478 32.07 26.86 -5.78
CA PRO A 478 32.57 25.51 -6.03
C PRO A 478 31.49 24.43 -5.84
N SER A 479 31.80 23.26 -6.36
CA SER A 479 31.05 22.00 -6.32
C SER A 479 30.16 21.81 -5.07
N LEU A 480 28.92 21.38 -5.30
CA LEU A 480 27.96 21.00 -4.27
C LEU A 480 28.58 19.89 -3.39
N ARG A 481 29.09 20.24 -2.21
CA ARG A 481 29.25 19.27 -1.12
C ARG A 481 27.88 19.07 -0.50
N THR A 482 27.44 17.82 -0.43
CA THR A 482 26.32 17.39 0.41
C THR A 482 26.48 17.97 1.82
N PRO A 483 25.40 18.38 2.52
CA PRO A 483 25.51 18.87 3.88
C PRO A 483 26.08 17.77 4.76
N LYS A 484 27.33 17.96 5.22
CA LYS A 484 28.02 17.01 6.09
C LYS A 484 27.37 17.07 7.47
N VAL A 485 26.85 15.92 7.92
CA VAL A 485 26.36 15.76 9.30
C VAL A 485 27.51 15.18 10.11
N ASP A 486 27.93 15.90 11.14
CA ASP A 486 28.93 15.39 12.08
C ASP A 486 28.19 14.56 13.14
N LEU A 487 28.53 13.27 13.24
CA LEU A 487 28.10 12.38 14.31
C LEU A 487 29.16 12.42 15.42
N VAL A 488 28.80 12.92 16.59
CA VAL A 488 29.68 12.92 17.77
C VAL A 488 29.13 11.93 18.79
N VAL A 489 29.95 10.95 19.16
CA VAL A 489 29.58 9.86 20.08
C VAL A 489 30.57 9.83 21.23
N SER A 490 30.09 9.59 22.45
CA SER A 490 30.95 9.31 23.59
C SER A 490 31.42 7.84 23.58
N PRO A 491 32.72 7.55 23.79
CA PRO A 491 33.24 6.18 23.86
C PRO A 491 32.54 5.28 24.89
N LYS A 492 31.96 5.87 25.95
CA LYS A 492 31.32 5.14 27.06
C LYS A 492 29.80 5.20 27.06
N GLY A 493 29.17 5.89 26.10
CA GLY A 493 27.71 6.05 26.07
C GLY A 493 27.11 6.89 27.23
N GLU A 494 27.95 7.64 27.96
CA GLU A 494 27.54 8.46 29.11
C GLU A 494 26.89 9.80 28.70
N TYR A 495 26.98 10.18 27.43
CA TYR A 495 26.46 11.44 26.88
C TYR A 495 25.57 11.18 25.66
N ASP A 496 24.70 12.14 25.34
CA ASP A 496 23.85 12.11 24.14
C ASP A 496 24.62 11.83 22.86
N ILE A 497 23.99 11.09 21.96
CA ILE A 497 24.36 11.02 20.55
C ILE A 497 23.99 12.37 19.93
N VAL A 498 24.98 13.08 19.38
CA VAL A 498 24.79 14.38 18.76
C VAL A 498 24.84 14.26 17.24
N LEU A 499 23.75 14.67 16.60
CA LEU A 499 23.61 14.77 15.15
C LEU A 499 23.65 16.26 14.77
N ASP A 500 24.81 16.75 14.34
CA ASP A 500 25.03 18.17 14.07
C ASP A 500 25.07 18.45 12.56
N ALA A 501 24.00 19.09 12.05
CA ALA A 501 23.90 19.57 10.67
C ALA A 501 24.25 21.06 10.62
N LYS A 502 25.54 21.37 10.80
CA LYS A 502 26.07 22.74 10.89
C LYS A 502 25.66 23.65 9.73
N THR A 503 25.54 23.11 8.52
CA THR A 503 25.17 23.86 7.30
C THR A 503 23.73 24.38 7.32
N VAL A 504 22.83 23.69 8.02
CA VAL A 504 21.41 24.07 8.15
C VAL A 504 21.11 24.66 9.54
N GLY A 505 22.11 24.68 10.43
CA GLY A 505 22.00 25.17 11.80
C GLY A 505 20.99 24.39 12.63
N ILE A 506 20.94 23.06 12.48
CA ILE A 506 20.11 22.17 13.28
C ILE A 506 21.01 21.13 13.94
N CYS A 507 20.92 21.02 15.26
CA CYS A 507 21.62 20.03 16.05
C CYS A 507 20.60 19.22 16.87
N CYS A 508 20.55 17.91 16.63
CA CYS A 508 19.67 17.01 17.38
C CYS A 508 20.49 16.24 18.40
N ARG A 509 19.95 16.11 19.60
CA ARG A 509 20.52 15.27 20.65
C ARG A 509 19.59 14.12 20.97
N VAL A 510 20.14 12.93 20.95
CA VAL A 510 19.43 11.68 21.13
C VAL A 510 19.98 10.99 22.38
N GLU A 511 19.10 10.59 23.28
CA GLU A 511 19.50 9.86 24.48
C GLU A 511 20.09 8.49 24.09
N PRO A 512 21.26 8.08 24.62
CA PRO A 512 21.95 6.87 24.17
C PRO A 512 21.24 5.57 24.58
N LYS A 513 20.44 5.60 25.65
CA LYS A 513 19.79 4.42 26.23
C LYS A 513 18.69 3.86 25.32
N ASP A 514 17.66 4.65 25.06
CA ASP A 514 16.50 4.26 24.23
C ASP A 514 16.55 4.83 22.79
N GLN A 515 17.60 5.60 22.47
CA GLN A 515 17.79 6.28 21.19
C GLN A 515 16.59 7.12 20.79
N THR A 516 16.06 7.85 21.78
CA THR A 516 14.93 8.75 21.64
C THR A 516 15.43 10.18 21.52
N LEU A 517 14.78 10.96 20.66
CA LEU A 517 15.10 12.36 20.49
C LEU A 517 14.81 13.12 21.79
N ARG A 518 15.85 13.76 22.34
CA ARG A 518 15.79 14.49 23.61
C ARG A 518 15.68 15.99 23.39
N LEU A 519 16.53 16.54 22.53
CA LEU A 519 16.63 17.98 22.30
C LEU A 519 16.89 18.27 20.83
N ILE A 520 16.23 19.31 20.30
CA ILE A 520 16.59 19.90 19.02
C ILE A 520 17.02 21.34 19.28
N GLU A 521 18.19 21.69 18.78
CA GLU A 521 18.75 23.03 18.80
C GLU A 521 18.75 23.60 17.38
N ILE A 522 18.21 24.80 17.21
CA ILE A 522 18.17 25.53 15.94
C ILE A 522 18.96 26.82 16.11
N THR A 523 20.01 27.00 15.30
CA THR A 523 20.93 28.15 15.31
C THR A 523 20.91 28.95 14.01
N SER A 524 20.27 28.43 12.96
CA SER A 524 20.08 29.12 11.68
C SER A 524 18.59 29.28 11.37
N PHE A 525 18.19 30.47 10.93
CA PHE A 525 16.80 30.84 10.63
C PHE A 525 16.58 31.14 9.15
N ALA A 526 17.42 30.56 8.27
CA ALA A 526 17.29 30.73 6.81
C ALA A 526 15.93 30.26 6.24
N LEU A 527 15.17 29.47 7.01
CA LEU A 527 13.80 29.04 6.69
C LEU A 527 12.77 29.85 7.50
N PRO A 528 11.66 30.30 6.88
CA PRO A 528 10.62 31.04 7.60
C PRO A 528 9.93 30.16 8.65
N LEU A 529 9.96 30.63 9.90
CA LEU A 529 9.31 29.95 11.02
C LEU A 529 7.82 30.32 11.07
N SER A 530 6.96 29.36 11.38
CA SER A 530 5.51 29.60 11.57
C SER A 530 4.96 28.86 12.77
N PHE A 531 3.99 29.49 13.45
CA PHE A 531 3.26 28.92 14.58
C PHE A 531 1.75 29.07 14.36
N LYS A 532 1.01 27.98 14.52
CA LYS A 532 -0.44 27.89 14.22
C LYS A 532 -0.84 28.43 12.83
N GLY A 533 0.03 28.24 11.83
CA GLY A 533 -0.22 28.69 10.45
C GLY A 533 0.09 30.16 10.18
N GLN A 534 0.60 30.91 11.16
CA GLN A 534 1.02 32.30 11.01
C GLN A 534 2.54 32.41 11.07
N GLU A 535 3.13 33.20 10.18
CA GLU A 535 4.58 33.38 10.09
C GLU A 535 5.12 34.21 11.26
N ILE A 536 6.23 33.72 11.84
CA ILE A 536 7.09 34.41 12.81
C ILE A 536 8.26 35.09 12.07
N GLY A 537 8.63 34.58 10.89
CA GLY A 537 9.65 35.13 9.99
C GLY A 537 10.95 34.32 10.00
N SER A 538 11.88 34.69 9.12
CA SER A 538 13.26 34.16 9.05
C SER A 538 14.24 34.85 10.02
N ALA A 539 13.76 35.82 10.80
CA ALA A 539 14.50 36.48 11.87
C ALA A 539 13.53 36.70 13.05
N PRO A 540 13.26 35.66 13.87
CA PRO A 540 12.22 35.71 14.89
C PRO A 540 12.63 36.69 16.00
N THR A 541 12.01 37.87 16.03
CA THR A 541 12.25 38.89 17.06
C THR A 541 11.50 38.57 18.35
N LEU A 542 12.05 39.01 19.49
CA LEU A 542 11.41 38.85 20.80
C LEU A 542 9.96 39.37 20.79
N ARG A 543 9.70 40.54 20.20
CA ARG A 543 8.34 41.10 20.08
C ARG A 543 7.43 40.26 19.18
N ALA A 544 7.93 39.72 18.07
CA ALA A 544 7.14 38.84 17.20
C ALA A 544 6.75 37.55 17.95
N ILE A 545 7.66 36.99 18.74
CA ILE A 545 7.39 35.80 19.56
C ILE A 545 6.35 36.11 20.64
N LEU A 546 6.52 37.19 21.42
CA LEU A 546 5.57 37.58 22.47
C LEU A 546 4.18 37.90 21.91
N LYS A 547 4.08 38.54 20.74
CA LYS A 547 2.80 38.78 20.06
C LYS A 547 2.07 37.48 19.69
N ARG A 548 2.81 36.40 19.41
CA ARG A 548 2.25 35.13 18.91
C ARG A 548 2.00 34.11 20.02
N PHE A 549 2.92 33.99 20.97
CA PHE A 549 2.85 33.03 22.08
C PHE A 549 2.22 33.64 23.34
N GLY A 550 2.11 34.97 23.42
CA GLY A 550 1.64 35.70 24.59
C GLY A 550 2.77 36.02 25.57
N PRO A 551 2.65 37.11 26.36
CA PRO A 551 3.59 37.46 27.43
C PRO A 551 3.36 36.64 28.71
N THR A 552 3.06 35.35 28.54
CA THR A 552 2.63 34.46 29.63
C THR A 552 3.75 34.13 30.61
N TYR A 553 5.02 34.26 30.17
CA TYR A 553 6.20 33.96 30.96
C TYR A 553 7.19 35.13 30.88
N PRO A 554 7.76 35.59 32.01
CA PRO A 554 8.62 36.78 32.05
C PRO A 554 10.00 36.60 31.39
N GLY A 555 10.39 35.36 31.08
CA GLY A 555 11.77 35.05 30.67
C GLY A 555 12.77 35.30 31.80
N HIS A 556 14.04 34.94 31.59
CA HIS A 556 15.10 35.22 32.57
C HIS A 556 16.45 35.36 31.86
N ILE A 557 17.38 36.09 32.48
CA ILE A 557 18.76 36.20 31.99
C ILE A 557 19.58 35.08 32.64
N CYS A 558 20.27 34.28 31.83
CA CYS A 558 21.15 33.23 32.33
C CYS A 558 22.40 33.85 32.98
N PRO A 559 22.66 33.60 34.28
CA PRO A 559 23.79 34.21 34.99
C PRO A 559 25.16 33.89 34.38
N ASN A 560 25.29 32.72 33.73
CA ASN A 560 26.56 32.22 33.19
C ASN A 560 26.85 32.69 31.77
N SER A 561 25.82 32.92 30.93
CA SER A 561 26.01 33.28 29.52
C SER A 561 25.63 34.72 29.19
N GLY A 562 24.91 35.41 30.09
CA GLY A 562 24.35 36.74 29.86
C GLY A 562 23.23 36.75 28.81
N ASP A 563 22.77 35.58 28.35
CA ASP A 563 21.70 35.46 27.36
C ASP A 563 20.32 35.55 28.02
N PHE A 564 19.36 36.16 27.33
CA PHE A 564 17.97 36.18 27.75
C PHE A 564 17.23 34.97 27.17
N VAL A 565 16.59 34.17 28.02
CA VAL A 565 15.86 32.96 27.66
C VAL A 565 14.38 33.14 27.93
N LEU A 566 13.58 33.04 26.87
CA LEU A 566 12.12 33.04 26.91
C LEU A 566 11.61 31.61 26.66
N GLY A 567 11.14 30.95 27.73
CA GLY A 567 10.66 29.57 27.69
C GLY A 567 9.14 29.45 27.68
N TYR A 568 8.64 28.50 26.90
CA TYR A 568 7.27 27.99 26.91
C TYR A 568 7.32 26.45 27.06
N PRO A 569 6.20 25.79 27.39
CA PRO A 569 6.15 24.33 27.41
C PRO A 569 6.59 23.72 26.07
N GLY A 570 7.76 23.06 26.08
CA GLY A 570 8.36 22.35 24.95
C GLY A 570 9.09 23.21 23.91
N ILE A 571 9.24 24.52 24.13
CA ILE A 571 10.03 25.41 23.26
C ILE A 571 10.66 26.56 24.03
N ALA A 572 11.91 26.90 23.77
CA ALA A 572 12.56 28.07 24.34
C ALA A 572 13.33 28.86 23.28
N PHE A 573 13.36 30.18 23.44
CA PHE A 573 14.04 31.12 22.56
C PHE A 573 15.15 31.84 23.33
N VAL A 574 16.33 31.92 22.73
CA VAL A 574 17.51 32.56 23.33
C VAL A 574 17.85 33.82 22.55
N PHE A 575 18.12 34.91 23.27
CA PHE A 575 18.46 36.21 22.71
C PHE A 575 19.74 36.74 23.36
N LYS A 576 20.58 37.42 22.57
CA LYS A 576 21.73 38.15 23.10
C LYS A 576 21.26 39.45 23.74
N VAL A 577 21.73 39.74 24.94
CA VAL A 577 21.40 40.97 25.67
C VAL A 577 22.43 42.06 25.33
N PRO A 578 22.00 43.26 24.88
CA PRO A 578 22.90 44.41 24.72
C PRO A 578 23.43 44.89 26.08
N GLU A 579 24.71 45.26 26.16
CA GLU A 579 25.37 45.73 27.39
C GLU A 579 24.55 46.82 28.10
N GLY A 580 24.29 46.66 29.41
CA GLY A 580 23.54 47.61 30.24
C GLY A 580 22.01 47.46 30.23
N SER A 581 21.44 46.44 29.57
CA SER A 581 19.98 46.20 29.53
C SER A 581 19.50 45.19 30.58
N SER A 582 18.38 45.48 31.26
CA SER A 582 17.68 44.53 32.15
C SER A 582 16.58 43.75 31.39
N ALA A 583 16.09 42.65 31.97
CA ALA A 583 14.99 41.85 31.39
C ALA A 583 13.73 42.70 31.12
N ASP A 584 13.41 43.62 32.03
CA ASP A 584 12.28 44.53 31.91
C ASP A 584 12.49 45.57 30.80
N LEU A 585 13.72 46.06 30.62
CA LEU A 585 14.07 46.98 29.53
C LEU A 585 13.95 46.32 28.16
N LEU A 586 14.33 45.03 28.04
CA LEU A 586 14.21 44.26 26.79
C LEU A 586 12.76 44.09 26.35
N LEU A 587 11.85 43.84 27.29
CA LEU A 587 10.40 43.73 27.02
C LEU A 587 9.77 45.09 26.65
N ALA A 588 10.39 46.21 27.04
CA ALA A 588 9.95 47.58 26.76
C ALA A 588 10.58 48.20 25.49
N THR A 589 11.48 47.51 24.77
CA THR A 589 12.17 48.06 23.59
C THR A 589 11.23 48.31 22.39
N PRO A 590 11.41 49.41 21.62
CA PRO A 590 10.67 49.67 20.38
C PRO A 590 10.92 48.61 19.29
N SER A 591 9.94 48.43 18.40
CA SER A 591 9.92 47.41 17.32
C SER A 591 11.23 47.30 16.52
N GLU A 592 11.88 48.43 16.23
CA GLU A 592 13.07 48.51 15.38
C GLU A 592 14.36 48.08 16.09
N LYS A 593 14.35 47.95 17.42
CA LYS A 593 15.50 47.54 18.25
C LYS A 593 15.26 46.21 19.00
N SER A 594 14.18 45.50 18.69
CA SER A 594 13.88 44.20 19.33
C SER A 594 14.96 43.17 18.98
N PRO A 595 15.55 42.46 19.95
CA PRO A 595 16.56 41.44 19.67
C PRO A 595 15.97 40.29 18.86
N VAL A 596 16.79 39.74 17.97
CA VAL A 596 16.49 38.54 17.17
C VAL A 596 16.96 37.31 17.95
N ALA A 597 16.18 36.23 17.93
CA ALA A 597 16.60 35.00 18.56
C ALA A 597 17.90 34.51 17.90
N THR A 598 18.86 34.06 18.70
CA THR A 598 20.09 33.43 18.24
C THR A 598 19.99 31.92 18.29
N ARG A 599 19.04 31.39 19.07
CA ARG A 599 18.84 29.96 19.24
C ARG A 599 17.40 29.63 19.60
N ILE A 600 16.92 28.48 19.12
CA ILE A 600 15.66 27.89 19.55
C ILE A 600 15.92 26.47 20.04
N TYR A 601 15.36 26.14 21.20
CA TYR A 601 15.36 24.79 21.76
C TYR A 601 13.96 24.20 21.66
N LEU A 602 13.88 22.94 21.23
CA LEU A 602 12.66 22.14 21.27
C LEU A 602 12.92 20.91 22.13
N PHE A 603 12.09 20.70 23.14
CA PHE A 603 12.29 19.68 24.17
C PHE A 603 10.95 19.15 24.69
N ASN A 604 10.99 18.11 25.51
CA ASN A 604 9.78 17.55 26.12
C ASN A 604 9.18 18.54 27.15
N PRO A 605 7.89 18.92 27.05
CA PRO A 605 7.25 19.87 27.98
C PRO A 605 7.19 19.42 29.44
N ALA A 606 7.52 18.15 29.76
CA ALA A 606 7.60 17.65 31.14
C ALA A 606 8.65 18.36 32.02
N ALA A 607 9.56 19.15 31.43
CA ALA A 607 10.67 19.83 32.10
C ALA A 607 10.31 21.14 32.84
N SER A 608 9.12 21.24 33.46
CA SER A 608 8.61 22.36 34.28
C SER A 608 7.82 23.48 33.57
N LEU A 609 6.75 23.92 34.25
CA LEU A 609 5.66 24.76 33.74
C LEU A 609 5.81 26.28 34.02
N THR A 610 6.86 26.72 34.73
CA THR A 610 6.89 28.10 35.27
C THR A 610 8.18 28.90 34.99
N SER A 611 9.33 28.28 34.75
CA SER A 611 10.54 28.96 34.24
C SER A 611 11.55 27.92 33.75
N VAL A 612 11.95 28.00 32.48
CA VAL A 612 12.81 26.98 31.84
C VAL A 612 14.24 27.52 31.73
N SER A 613 15.18 27.04 32.56
CA SER A 613 16.61 27.33 32.42
C SER A 613 17.26 26.48 31.32
N ILE A 614 18.42 26.90 30.79
CA ILE A 614 19.17 26.11 29.79
C ILE A 614 19.60 24.77 30.37
N GLU A 615 19.96 24.74 31.65
CA GLU A 615 20.30 23.50 32.37
C GLU A 615 19.11 22.54 32.42
N ALA A 616 17.90 23.05 32.69
CA ALA A 616 16.67 22.26 32.68
C ALA A 616 16.30 21.75 31.27
N ILE A 617 16.58 22.53 30.23
CA ILE A 617 16.39 22.10 28.82
C ILE A 617 17.35 20.95 28.50
N LYS A 618 18.62 21.07 28.90
CA LYS A 618 19.64 20.06 28.65
C LYS A 618 19.44 18.79 29.47
N SER A 619 18.73 18.86 30.60
CA SER A 619 18.36 17.70 31.41
C SER A 619 16.95 17.16 31.17
N ALA A 620 16.19 17.77 30.24
CA ALA A 620 14.83 17.34 29.93
C ALA A 620 14.79 15.87 29.50
N ALA A 621 13.91 15.09 30.11
CA ALA A 621 13.69 13.70 29.73
C ALA A 621 13.16 13.62 28.28
N PRO A 622 13.55 12.61 27.50
CA PRO A 622 13.00 12.42 26.16
C PRO A 622 11.50 12.17 26.19
N VAL A 623 10.85 12.28 25.02
CA VAL A 623 9.41 11.97 24.89
C VAL A 623 9.21 10.46 25.05
N GLU A 624 8.43 10.05 26.05
CA GLU A 624 8.04 8.65 26.21
C GLU A 624 7.13 8.20 25.07
N LEU A 625 7.65 7.31 24.23
CA LEU A 625 6.86 6.60 23.23
C LEU A 625 6.36 5.30 23.87
N ASN A 626 5.14 5.32 24.41
CA ASN A 626 4.48 4.18 25.08
C ASN A 626 4.14 2.98 24.16
N THR A 627 4.84 2.81 23.04
CA THR A 627 4.49 1.86 21.98
C THR A 627 5.53 0.76 21.74
N ARG A 628 6.63 0.71 22.51
CA ARG A 628 7.72 -0.26 22.29
C ARG A 628 7.66 -1.43 23.28
N THR A 629 7.39 -2.62 22.75
CA THR A 629 7.30 -3.89 23.48
C THR A 629 8.67 -4.40 23.94
N TRP A 630 8.75 -4.98 25.14
CA TRP A 630 9.96 -5.65 25.65
C TRP A 630 10.12 -7.05 25.05
N ILE A 631 11.37 -7.43 24.74
CA ILE A 631 11.76 -8.79 24.33
C ILE A 631 12.48 -9.45 25.51
N HIS A 632 11.95 -10.53 26.05
CA HIS A 632 12.61 -11.33 27.07
C HIS A 632 13.34 -12.48 26.38
N ALA A 633 14.66 -12.37 26.30
CA ALA A 633 15.55 -13.33 25.66
C ALA A 633 15.99 -14.38 26.68
N VAL A 634 15.70 -15.66 26.41
CA VAL A 634 16.06 -16.77 27.30
C VAL A 634 17.03 -17.69 26.55
N PRO A 635 18.33 -17.69 26.93
CA PRO A 635 19.33 -18.55 26.31
C PRO A 635 18.89 -20.02 26.24
N GLY A 636 19.13 -20.67 25.11
CA GLY A 636 18.72 -22.06 24.85
C GLY A 636 17.21 -22.31 24.69
N ARG A 637 16.34 -21.34 25.04
CA ARG A 637 14.87 -21.49 24.89
C ARG A 637 14.28 -20.66 23.75
N GLY A 638 14.67 -19.39 23.59
CA GLY A 638 14.17 -18.50 22.55
C GLY A 638 13.73 -17.14 23.09
N LEU A 639 12.72 -16.52 22.47
CA LEU A 639 12.22 -15.18 22.81
C LEU A 639 10.83 -15.23 23.43
N THR A 640 10.55 -14.32 24.36
CA THR A 640 9.22 -14.12 24.96
C THR A 640 8.84 -12.64 24.94
N PHE A 641 7.55 -12.34 24.78
CA PHE A 641 7.02 -10.98 24.61
C PHE A 641 5.99 -10.73 25.71
N PRO A 642 6.37 -10.10 26.84
CA PRO A 642 5.50 -9.98 28.01
C PRO A 642 4.23 -9.18 27.74
N SER A 643 4.30 -8.14 26.91
CA SER A 643 3.14 -7.28 26.61
C SER A 643 2.02 -8.03 25.87
N SER A 644 2.36 -9.06 25.09
CA SER A 644 1.42 -9.92 24.38
C SER A 644 1.24 -11.30 25.03
N SER A 645 2.03 -11.63 26.06
CA SER A 645 2.10 -12.96 26.67
C SER A 645 2.37 -14.09 25.65
N THR A 646 3.20 -13.82 24.64
CA THR A 646 3.55 -14.79 23.57
C THR A 646 5.03 -15.19 23.63
N SER A 647 5.38 -16.33 23.04
CA SER A 647 6.76 -16.84 23.01
C SER A 647 7.10 -17.51 21.69
N ILE A 648 8.32 -17.31 21.22
CA ILE A 648 8.91 -17.95 20.05
C ILE A 648 10.12 -18.77 20.53
N PRO A 649 9.93 -20.05 20.88
CA PRO A 649 11.06 -20.91 21.18
C PRO A 649 11.93 -21.23 19.96
N PHE A 650 13.14 -21.72 20.15
CA PHE A 650 13.91 -22.35 19.07
C PHE A 650 13.12 -23.52 18.47
N ASN A 651 13.32 -23.78 17.17
CA ASN A 651 12.53 -24.72 16.37
C ASN A 651 11.03 -24.38 16.31
N SER A 652 10.64 -23.14 16.62
CA SER A 652 9.30 -22.67 16.26
C SER A 652 9.15 -22.71 14.75
N PRO A 653 8.00 -23.14 14.23
CA PRO A 653 7.72 -23.03 12.81
C PRO A 653 7.67 -21.56 12.39
N ALA A 654 8.07 -21.29 11.14
CA ALA A 654 7.99 -19.98 10.48
C ALA A 654 6.63 -19.29 10.68
N GLN A 655 5.57 -20.10 10.71
CA GLN A 655 4.20 -19.68 10.96
C GLN A 655 3.99 -19.02 12.34
N ASP A 656 4.57 -19.57 13.41
CA ASP A 656 4.43 -19.04 14.76
C ASP A 656 5.15 -17.70 14.90
N VAL A 657 6.29 -17.57 14.23
CA VAL A 657 7.02 -16.30 14.12
C VAL A 657 6.16 -15.23 13.46
N LEU A 658 5.55 -15.53 12.29
CA LEU A 658 4.68 -14.58 11.58
C LEU A 658 3.41 -14.24 12.37
N MET A 659 2.85 -15.20 13.11
CA MET A 659 1.69 -14.98 13.97
C MET A 659 2.01 -14.00 15.11
N ILE A 660 3.21 -14.12 15.70
CA ILE A 660 3.61 -13.34 16.88
C ILE A 660 4.20 -11.97 16.48
N LEU A 661 4.96 -11.89 15.38
CA LEU A 661 5.71 -10.69 14.99
C LEU A 661 5.16 -9.97 13.75
N GLY A 662 4.25 -10.58 12.98
CA GLY A 662 3.79 -10.08 11.69
C GLY A 662 4.79 -10.33 10.56
N GLN A 663 4.59 -9.68 9.41
CA GLN A 663 5.51 -9.79 8.27
C GLN A 663 6.88 -9.17 8.62
N PRO A 664 8.01 -9.82 8.30
CA PRO A 664 9.31 -9.18 8.42
C PRO A 664 9.39 -7.96 7.50
N SER A 665 10.15 -6.95 7.92
CA SER A 665 10.37 -5.76 7.12
C SER A 665 11.16 -6.05 5.84
N ASP A 666 12.01 -7.08 5.87
CA ASP A 666 12.80 -7.55 4.73
C ASP A 666 13.23 -9.02 4.95
N ILE A 667 13.60 -9.72 3.87
CA ILE A 667 14.10 -11.10 3.92
C ILE A 667 15.38 -11.20 3.10
N PHE A 668 16.46 -11.65 3.75
CA PHE A 668 17.77 -11.84 3.12
C PHE A 668 18.16 -13.32 3.12
N TYR A 669 18.66 -13.84 2.01
CA TYR A 669 19.14 -15.22 1.91
C TYR A 669 20.66 -15.26 2.08
N LYS A 670 21.14 -16.11 2.99
CA LYS A 670 22.57 -16.29 3.24
C LYS A 670 23.01 -17.69 2.86
N THR A 671 24.09 -17.79 2.10
CA THR A 671 24.69 -19.04 1.67
C THR A 671 25.46 -19.69 2.81
N LEU A 672 25.35 -21.01 2.96
CA LEU A 672 26.24 -21.77 3.84
C LEU A 672 27.63 -21.85 3.22
N ASP A 673 28.58 -21.10 3.79
CA ASP A 673 30.00 -21.35 3.54
C ASP A 673 30.42 -22.63 4.28
N THR A 674 30.12 -23.80 3.73
CA THR A 674 30.79 -25.03 4.16
C THR A 674 32.19 -25.05 3.59
N ALA A 675 33.14 -24.46 4.31
CA ALA A 675 34.56 -24.71 4.15
C ALA A 675 34.86 -26.16 4.56
N THR A 676 34.44 -27.14 3.76
CA THR A 676 34.98 -28.51 3.61
C THR A 676 33.99 -29.34 2.77
N ASN A 677 34.49 -29.85 1.65
CA ASN A 677 33.90 -30.84 0.73
C ASN A 677 33.01 -30.29 -0.40
N ALA A 678 33.59 -30.34 -1.60
CA ALA A 678 33.13 -29.78 -2.86
C ALA A 678 32.03 -30.58 -3.59
N GLU A 679 31.04 -31.14 -2.89
CA GLU A 679 29.98 -31.95 -3.56
C GLU A 679 28.52 -31.70 -3.10
N SER A 680 28.24 -30.68 -2.30
CA SER A 680 26.85 -30.29 -2.01
C SER A 680 26.58 -28.86 -2.49
N GLY A 681 25.63 -28.71 -3.41
CA GLY A 681 25.23 -27.40 -3.95
C GLY A 681 24.92 -26.37 -2.86
N ASP A 682 25.14 -25.10 -3.18
CA ASP A 682 24.95 -23.94 -2.31
C ASP A 682 23.59 -23.99 -1.62
N ARG A 683 23.58 -24.30 -0.33
CA ARG A 683 22.37 -24.27 0.50
C ARG A 683 22.23 -22.89 1.11
N GLU A 684 21.17 -22.18 0.73
CA GLU A 684 20.83 -20.88 1.29
C GLU A 684 19.80 -21.02 2.42
N TYR A 685 19.87 -20.15 3.42
CA TYR A 685 18.85 -20.04 4.47
C TYR A 685 18.32 -18.61 4.57
N PRO A 686 16.99 -18.43 4.80
CA PRO A 686 16.41 -17.10 4.92
C PRO A 686 16.64 -16.51 6.31
N VAL A 687 16.93 -15.21 6.32
CA VAL A 687 17.02 -14.35 7.49
C VAL A 687 15.91 -13.32 7.40
N TRP A 688 14.99 -13.35 8.36
CA TRP A 688 13.85 -12.45 8.43
C TRP A 688 14.18 -11.23 9.28
N ASN A 689 14.19 -10.05 8.69
CA ASN A 689 14.61 -8.82 9.35
C ASN A 689 13.41 -8.04 9.90
N TYR A 690 13.38 -7.82 11.21
CA TYR A 690 12.41 -6.96 11.89
C TYR A 690 13.11 -5.68 12.38
N PHE A 691 13.41 -4.76 11.44
CA PHE A 691 14.12 -3.51 11.71
C PHE A 691 13.47 -2.69 12.85
N GLN A 692 12.14 -2.71 12.93
CA GLN A 692 11.36 -2.02 13.95
C GLN A 692 11.50 -2.61 15.36
N LEU A 693 11.91 -3.87 15.48
CA LEU A 693 12.16 -4.57 16.75
C LEU A 693 13.65 -4.67 17.11
N GLY A 694 14.54 -4.38 16.16
CA GLY A 694 15.97 -4.65 16.31
C GLY A 694 16.29 -6.15 16.32
N LEU A 695 15.51 -6.95 15.60
CA LEU A 695 15.55 -8.41 15.66
C LEU A 695 15.70 -9.01 14.26
N ASP A 696 16.59 -9.98 14.10
CA ASP A 696 16.53 -10.93 12.99
C ASP A 696 16.13 -12.31 13.50
N VAL A 697 15.29 -12.99 12.72
CA VAL A 697 14.96 -14.40 12.92
C VAL A 697 15.61 -15.20 11.80
N VAL A 698 16.60 -16.01 12.15
CA VAL A 698 17.33 -16.87 11.21
C VAL A 698 16.62 -18.21 11.14
N MET A 699 16.17 -18.56 9.95
CA MET A 699 15.52 -19.82 9.69
C MET A 699 16.54 -20.90 9.32
N ASP A 700 16.15 -22.15 9.43
CA ASP A 700 16.93 -23.28 8.90
C ASP A 700 17.00 -23.22 7.35
N VAL A 701 17.82 -24.10 6.76
CA VAL A 701 17.98 -24.20 5.28
C VAL A 701 16.69 -24.50 4.53
N THR A 702 15.66 -25.04 5.21
CA THR A 702 14.35 -25.27 4.60
C THR A 702 13.42 -24.05 4.69
N GLY A 703 13.81 -23.03 5.45
CA GLY A 703 12.99 -21.86 5.75
C GLY A 703 11.79 -22.15 6.65
N SER A 704 11.73 -23.35 7.25
CA SER A 704 10.54 -23.84 7.96
C SER A 704 10.61 -23.60 9.46
N MET A 705 11.81 -23.61 10.06
CA MET A 705 11.99 -23.59 11.51
C MET A 705 12.98 -22.52 11.94
N VAL A 706 12.74 -21.92 13.10
CA VAL A 706 13.66 -20.96 13.70
C VAL A 706 14.92 -21.67 14.19
N GLU A 707 16.07 -21.25 13.68
CA GLU A 707 17.38 -21.78 14.06
C GLU A 707 18.10 -20.82 15.02
N ARG A 708 18.09 -19.51 14.73
CA ARG A 708 18.81 -18.50 15.53
C ARG A 708 18.03 -17.19 15.63
N PHE A 709 18.34 -16.40 16.64
CA PHE A 709 17.89 -15.01 16.77
C PHE A 709 19.10 -14.08 16.81
N VAL A 710 18.99 -12.90 16.19
CA VAL A 710 20.00 -11.84 16.29
C VAL A 710 19.35 -10.59 16.86
N LEU A 711 19.81 -10.16 18.03
CA LEU A 711 19.35 -8.95 18.71
C LEU A 711 20.35 -7.82 18.44
N HIS A 712 19.90 -6.75 17.81
CA HIS A 712 20.73 -5.61 17.40
C HIS A 712 20.70 -4.50 18.46
N CYS A 713 21.86 -4.12 18.99
CA CYS A 713 21.99 -3.05 19.98
C CYS A 713 22.04 -1.65 19.34
N ASN A 714 22.08 -1.58 18.00
CA ASN A 714 22.14 -0.37 17.18
C ASN A 714 23.23 0.62 17.66
N THR A 715 24.46 0.13 17.83
CA THR A 715 25.58 0.92 18.35
C THR A 715 26.09 1.92 17.29
N PRO A 716 26.32 3.21 17.62
CA PRO A 716 26.76 4.23 16.65
C PRO A 716 28.08 3.94 15.92
N THR A 717 28.96 3.13 16.53
CA THR A 717 30.25 2.70 15.98
C THR A 717 30.13 1.40 15.18
N HIS A 718 28.92 0.94 14.87
CA HIS A 718 28.68 -0.25 14.06
C HIS A 718 28.14 0.14 12.68
N TYR A 719 28.51 -0.61 11.63
CA TYR A 719 28.12 -0.29 10.25
C TYR A 719 26.61 -0.39 9.99
N SER A 720 25.87 -1.15 10.80
CA SER A 720 24.41 -1.25 10.72
C SER A 720 23.67 -0.16 11.50
N PHE A 721 24.38 0.83 12.06
CA PHE A 721 23.77 1.91 12.82
C PHE A 721 22.71 2.65 12.00
N GLY A 722 21.51 2.80 12.58
CA GLY A 722 20.37 3.47 11.94
C GLY A 722 19.60 2.60 10.96
N ARG A 723 20.07 1.38 10.65
CA ARG A 723 19.28 0.38 9.89
C ARG A 723 18.25 -0.30 10.79
N TYR A 724 18.61 -0.57 12.05
CA TYR A 724 17.74 -1.19 13.05
C TYR A 724 17.36 -0.20 14.13
N VAL A 725 16.18 -0.35 14.71
CA VAL A 725 15.89 0.22 16.03
C VAL A 725 16.69 -0.57 17.06
N LYS A 726 17.23 0.11 18.09
CA LYS A 726 17.87 -0.56 19.23
C LYS A 726 16.90 -1.54 19.90
N ALA A 727 17.26 -2.82 19.92
CA ALA A 727 16.43 -3.87 20.49
C ALA A 727 16.19 -3.63 21.99
N ARG A 728 14.92 -3.59 22.42
CA ARG A 728 14.56 -3.48 23.84
C ARG A 728 14.45 -4.88 24.44
N PHE A 729 15.60 -5.54 24.62
CA PHE A 729 15.65 -6.88 25.19
C PHE A 729 16.16 -6.93 26.63
N ARG A 730 15.74 -7.98 27.33
CA ARG A 730 16.22 -8.40 28.64
C ARG A 730 16.62 -9.87 28.56
N MET A 731 17.90 -10.17 28.72
CA MET A 731 18.42 -11.53 28.69
C MET A 731 18.60 -12.05 30.10
N LEU A 732 17.84 -13.11 30.43
CA LEU A 732 17.83 -13.74 31.75
C LEU A 732 18.77 -14.94 31.76
N LEU A 733 19.80 -14.90 32.60
CA LEU A 733 20.85 -15.94 32.65
C LEU A 733 20.53 -17.11 33.60
N SER A 734 19.51 -17.02 34.46
CA SER A 734 19.10 -18.10 35.38
C SER A 734 17.57 -18.28 35.46
N HIS A 735 17.13 -19.47 35.88
CA HIS A 735 15.70 -19.88 35.99
C HIS A 735 14.95 -19.32 37.19
N ASP A 736 15.62 -18.66 38.13
CA ASP A 736 14.98 -18.13 39.33
C ASP A 736 14.55 -16.68 39.12
N GLY A 737 13.22 -16.52 38.99
CA GLY A 737 12.55 -15.24 38.90
C GLY A 737 13.03 -14.24 39.94
N ASP A 738 13.20 -12.99 39.48
CA ASP A 738 13.36 -11.76 40.25
C ASP A 738 14.70 -11.42 40.92
N ARG A 739 15.78 -12.20 40.80
CA ARG A 739 17.14 -11.73 41.23
C ARG A 739 18.33 -12.12 40.32
N GLY A 740 18.07 -12.48 39.06
CA GLY A 740 19.10 -12.88 38.10
C GLY A 740 19.86 -11.71 37.47
N HIS A 741 21.17 -11.87 37.28
CA HIS A 741 21.99 -10.94 36.52
C HIS A 741 21.48 -10.76 35.09
N LEU A 742 21.24 -9.51 34.68
CA LEU A 742 20.56 -9.16 33.44
C LEU A 742 21.54 -8.58 32.41
N ILE A 743 21.51 -9.11 31.18
CA ILE A 743 22.17 -8.51 30.02
C ILE A 743 21.09 -7.83 29.15
N ASP A 744 21.35 -6.61 28.71
CA ASP A 744 20.47 -5.84 27.83
C ASP A 744 21.28 -5.14 26.70
N ALA A 745 20.58 -4.44 25.80
CA ALA A 745 21.20 -3.73 24.69
C ALA A 745 22.10 -2.55 25.08
N SER A 746 22.22 -2.21 26.36
CA SER A 746 23.13 -1.18 26.87
C SER A 746 24.29 -1.77 27.69
N SER A 747 24.34 -3.10 27.83
CA SER A 747 25.37 -3.79 28.59
C SER A 747 26.71 -3.75 27.85
N SER A 748 27.78 -3.42 28.56
CA SER A 748 29.14 -3.47 28.02
C SER A 748 29.67 -4.90 28.00
N TYR A 749 30.65 -5.21 27.15
CA TYR A 749 31.22 -6.57 27.13
C TYR A 749 31.94 -6.95 28.44
N ASN A 750 32.60 -6.00 29.12
CA ASN A 750 33.08 -6.21 30.51
C ASN A 750 31.98 -6.68 31.49
N THR A 751 30.73 -6.23 31.29
CA THR A 751 29.60 -6.67 32.13
C THR A 751 29.25 -8.10 31.78
N VAL A 752 29.20 -8.44 30.48
CA VAL A 752 29.03 -9.82 30.00
C VAL A 752 30.11 -10.74 30.58
N GLN A 753 31.38 -10.36 30.53
CA GLN A 753 32.49 -11.16 31.08
C GLN A 753 32.41 -11.34 32.60
N LYS A 754 31.94 -10.34 33.35
CA LYS A 754 31.70 -10.48 34.80
C LYS A 754 30.60 -11.48 35.11
N LEU A 755 29.59 -11.59 34.24
CA LEU A 755 28.42 -12.44 34.45
C LEU A 755 28.61 -13.87 33.92
N LEU A 756 29.25 -14.03 32.77
CA LEU A 756 29.45 -15.32 32.09
C LEU A 756 30.86 -15.89 32.24
N GLY A 757 31.80 -15.13 32.81
CA GLY A 757 33.21 -15.49 32.86
C GLY A 757 33.96 -15.20 31.55
N PRO A 758 35.30 -15.38 31.54
CA PRO A 758 36.10 -15.26 30.32
C PRO A 758 35.86 -16.46 29.39
N THR A 759 35.79 -16.22 28.08
CA THR A 759 35.75 -17.28 27.06
C THR A 759 37.09 -17.42 26.36
N GLN A 760 37.45 -18.65 25.97
CA GLN A 760 38.62 -18.93 25.12
C GLN A 760 38.27 -18.93 23.62
N ASN A 761 36.96 -18.94 23.28
CA ASN A 761 36.48 -18.96 21.91
C ASN A 761 36.23 -17.52 21.44
N HIS A 762 37.27 -16.92 20.88
CA HIS A 762 37.30 -15.55 20.36
C HIS A 762 37.75 -15.53 18.90
N MET A 763 37.04 -14.76 18.08
CA MET A 763 37.38 -14.53 16.69
C MET A 763 37.36 -13.03 16.39
N VAL A 764 38.43 -12.51 15.81
CA VAL A 764 38.50 -11.13 15.33
C VAL A 764 38.11 -11.10 13.86
N TYR A 765 37.09 -10.32 13.51
CA TYR A 765 36.66 -10.14 12.13
C TYR A 765 36.99 -8.73 11.66
N ASN A 766 38.07 -8.63 10.88
CA ASN A 766 38.44 -7.40 10.20
C ASN A 766 37.91 -7.44 8.76
N LYS A 767 36.89 -6.64 8.46
CA LYS A 767 36.36 -6.50 7.11
C LYS A 767 37.33 -5.66 6.27
N ALA A 768 38.41 -6.28 5.80
CA ALA A 768 39.37 -5.65 4.90
C ALA A 768 38.77 -5.55 3.50
N MET A 769 38.07 -4.43 3.22
CA MET A 769 37.95 -3.72 1.92
C MET A 769 36.76 -2.73 1.97
N GLY A 770 37.06 -1.45 2.24
CA GLY A 770 36.39 -0.32 1.56
C GLY A 770 35.11 0.34 2.11
N SER A 771 34.43 -0.11 3.18
CA SER A 771 33.07 0.41 3.46
C SER A 771 32.67 0.80 4.90
N SER A 772 33.48 0.58 5.94
CA SER A 772 33.13 1.03 7.32
C SER A 772 34.19 1.97 7.91
N PRO A 773 33.81 3.17 8.39
CA PRO A 773 34.73 4.11 9.04
C PRO A 773 35.04 3.77 10.51
N PHE A 774 34.50 2.67 11.07
CA PHE A 774 34.50 2.39 12.52
C PHE A 774 35.27 1.13 12.97
N GLY A 775 36.20 0.61 12.15
CA GLY A 775 37.04 -0.54 12.52
C GLY A 775 36.36 -1.91 12.33
N GLY A 776 36.98 -2.97 12.87
CA GLY A 776 36.49 -4.36 12.84
C GLY A 776 35.68 -4.75 14.08
N SER A 777 35.00 -5.90 14.02
CA SER A 777 34.21 -6.46 15.13
C SER A 777 34.94 -7.66 15.74
N GLU A 778 34.83 -7.84 17.05
CA GLU A 778 35.27 -9.03 17.78
C GLU A 778 34.07 -9.89 18.17
N PHE A 779 34.15 -11.20 17.94
CA PHE A 779 33.10 -12.14 18.28
C PHE A 779 33.55 -13.04 19.43
N PHE A 780 32.76 -13.06 20.50
CA PHE A 780 33.00 -13.87 21.69
C PHE A 780 31.89 -14.91 21.83
N ALA A 781 32.26 -16.18 21.74
CA ALA A 781 31.30 -17.29 21.78
C ALA A 781 31.22 -17.89 23.20
N TYR A 782 29.99 -18.13 23.64
CA TYR A 782 29.59 -18.82 24.85
C TYR A 782 28.61 -19.94 24.47
N GLU A 783 28.25 -20.79 25.43
CA GLU A 783 27.25 -21.82 25.22
C GLU A 783 25.89 -21.21 24.84
N GLY A 784 25.46 -21.40 23.58
CA GLY A 784 24.20 -20.90 23.04
C GLY A 784 24.15 -19.40 22.71
N LEU A 785 25.26 -18.67 22.86
CA LEU A 785 25.33 -17.21 22.68
C LEU A 785 26.62 -16.79 21.95
N ILE A 786 26.52 -15.83 21.05
CA ILE A 786 27.68 -15.11 20.51
C ILE A 786 27.44 -13.62 20.69
N PHE A 787 28.42 -12.92 21.27
CA PHE A 787 28.42 -11.47 21.40
C PHE A 787 29.34 -10.87 20.34
N GLU A 788 28.78 -10.00 19.51
CA GLU A 788 29.57 -9.12 18.65
C GLU A 788 29.91 -7.85 19.41
N VAL A 789 31.19 -7.53 19.51
CA VAL A 789 31.73 -6.42 20.27
C VAL A 789 32.52 -5.52 19.34
N VAL A 790 32.19 -4.24 19.35
CA VAL A 790 32.90 -3.20 18.58
C VAL A 790 33.85 -2.43 19.49
N GLU A 791 34.67 -1.58 18.86
CA GLU A 791 35.61 -0.70 19.56
C GLU A 791 34.92 0.07 20.70
N GLY A 792 35.59 0.15 21.86
CA GLY A 792 35.03 0.77 23.06
C GLY A 792 34.24 -0.18 23.98
N ASN A 793 34.36 -1.50 23.81
CA ASN A 793 33.77 -2.52 24.69
C ASN A 793 32.22 -2.51 24.68
N GLN A 794 31.65 -2.13 23.53
CA GLN A 794 30.21 -2.02 23.31
C GLN A 794 29.72 -3.26 22.54
N VAL A 795 28.65 -3.88 23.03
CA VAL A 795 27.99 -4.99 22.34
C VAL A 795 27.18 -4.43 21.17
N ALA A 796 27.48 -4.83 19.95
CA ALA A 796 26.77 -4.41 18.74
C ALA A 796 25.58 -5.32 18.42
N SER A 797 25.76 -6.63 18.58
CA SER A 797 24.70 -7.62 18.40
C SER A 797 24.88 -8.82 19.32
N VAL A 798 23.78 -9.53 19.61
CA VAL A 798 23.77 -10.79 20.35
C VAL A 798 23.08 -11.85 19.52
N VAL A 799 23.80 -12.89 19.14
CA VAL A 799 23.25 -14.05 18.44
C VAL A 799 22.92 -15.12 19.47
N MET A 800 21.69 -15.61 19.43
CA MET A 800 21.24 -16.72 20.26
C MET A 800 20.94 -17.92 19.37
N PHE A 801 21.41 -19.10 19.79
CA PHE A 801 21.17 -20.36 19.09
C PHE A 801 20.92 -21.48 20.09
N ARG A 802 20.32 -22.56 19.61
CA ARG A 802 20.06 -23.74 20.43
C ARG A 802 21.38 -24.49 20.70
N VAL A 803 21.53 -24.95 21.94
CA VAL A 803 22.62 -25.83 22.38
C VAL A 803 22.18 -27.28 22.30
#